data_AF-Q12JV0-F1
#
_entry.id   AF-Q12JV0-F1
#
_cell.length_a   1.000
_cell.length_b   1.000
_cell.length_c   1.000
_cell.angle_alpha   90.00
_cell.angle_beta   90.00
_cell.angle_gamma   90.00
#
_symmetry.space_group_name_H-M   'P 1'
#
loop_
_entity.id
_entity.type
_entity.pdbx_description
1 polymer ?
#
loop_
_entity_poly.entity_id
_entity_poly.type
_entity_poly.pdbx_seq_one_letter_code
_entity_poly.pdbx_strand_id
1 'polypeptide(L)'
;MKASASIARHDVKKDPLSFYSLRKAGIGYAQQFSGEIWTDFNAHDPGVTILEQLCYGLSELNYRTDFNVEDHLAQPDGYLDLTKLALAPPEDIMPSRACTAADYQNLLLDGIEEIDRLWITPLTSDYLGLYKIELQLTPTQRSLCQARPSLADKIIDKVSQVFGKNRNLGEDIGEICIIEDSGYELVASLELSDNYSAEHLLSKIYHVCQQWLMGELLIENYEDLKNQGQELDNILLGPKTLHGRYQIIEGQTATGSRTLSSLYSQIRSIEGIDVIKHLALTEPRRRSYGSPAKAAHVQQTQSEAHTQAPEPAQAQETTEQGQIIRDKSWLHIPDDPQDINITLQRNGQPVKIDFETFRSHVEHRQFKQYSMRHTRQEVSSLYQAIEGSYRQLNQYHSVQLHFPVHYNLSLMGVQVSGDPLAKAKANQLKGYLLIFDQLMANFSKNINNLKTLFSIDKQSTQSYQFYHFEPTSLKDIGTFYPESPKAIFDELLAKFDHFFDRKGRVLDYLLALYGESLDQTLLRQFNFYDSQRGLEQQLLDNKYHYLTSVVALGRDRGAGFDYRSYREFERNIGGFQCRLSCHLGMQLMRWPYMSSIKRQPLDIVTDHAFQQANFSHHNQVMLNDAMAKNLISIPLMHVPMAQDEKAIAKMFLSLLPFKHNVIGETFFRKGVDINHFKLVKRERDSQYDLFFTLQQGRDLNAQDLISHQDMSCYLGSSADVTKANRLANILRQHLVFLNRSCEGIYVVEHLLLRPEARAQSETSATHNPASATDNPASASENPTSAPDCQSAAENQHGAQECAAEEDFYSFRLSVIFPGFSARCADAGFRRRAQEIVRAQCPAHIYPQCYWLDFANLCEFEQTYMQWQELRRASHQASEECQHSAKQLVTLLKGYQSASLGEEYEQ
;
A
#
# COMPACT_ATOMS: atom_id res chain seq x y z
N MET A 1 -21.19 15.19 -42.58
CA MET A 1 -20.58 14.12 -43.39
C MET A 1 -19.14 13.97 -42.94
N LYS A 2 -18.82 12.94 -42.14
CA LYS A 2 -17.43 12.62 -41.81
C LYS A 2 -16.75 12.16 -43.10
N ALA A 3 -15.63 12.78 -43.46
CA ALA A 3 -14.83 12.38 -44.61
C ALA A 3 -14.52 10.89 -44.49
N SER A 4 -14.74 10.14 -45.58
CA SER A 4 -14.31 8.74 -45.66
C SER A 4 -12.82 8.70 -45.39
N ALA A 5 -12.41 7.92 -44.38
CA ALA A 5 -11.02 7.60 -44.15
C ALA A 5 -10.50 6.89 -45.41
N SER A 6 -9.83 7.63 -46.30
CA SER A 6 -9.08 7.02 -47.39
C SER A 6 -7.95 6.23 -46.74
N ILE A 7 -8.01 4.90 -46.83
CA ILE A 7 -6.90 4.02 -46.45
C ILE A 7 -5.66 4.58 -47.16
N ALA A 8 -4.68 5.04 -46.38
CA ALA A 8 -3.41 5.50 -46.92
C ALA A 8 -2.84 4.37 -47.79
N ARG A 9 -2.54 4.64 -49.07
CA ARG A 9 -1.94 3.63 -49.95
C ARG A 9 -0.53 3.34 -49.45
N HIS A 10 -0.39 2.28 -48.67
CA HIS A 10 0.89 1.69 -48.32
C HIS A 10 1.63 1.38 -49.62
N ASP A 11 2.83 1.94 -49.82
CA ASP A 11 3.63 1.67 -51.01
C ASP A 11 4.31 0.31 -50.84
N VAL A 12 3.55 -0.75 -51.14
CA VAL A 12 3.94 -2.17 -50.99
C VAL A 12 5.30 -2.48 -51.64
N LYS A 13 5.74 -1.70 -52.64
CA LYS A 13 7.03 -1.91 -53.32
C LYS A 13 8.24 -1.39 -52.53
N LYS A 14 8.05 -0.52 -51.54
CA LYS A 14 9.12 0.02 -50.68
C LYS A 14 9.20 -0.65 -49.32
N ASP A 15 8.16 -1.39 -48.93
CA ASP A 15 8.13 -2.15 -47.70
C ASP A 15 9.10 -3.35 -47.79
N PRO A 16 10.14 -3.42 -46.93
CA PRO A 16 11.11 -4.51 -46.94
C PRO A 16 10.49 -5.87 -46.56
N LEU A 17 9.34 -5.87 -45.87
CA LEU A 17 8.63 -7.07 -45.41
C LEU A 17 7.44 -7.44 -46.33
N SER A 18 7.26 -6.70 -47.43
CA SER A 18 6.30 -7.08 -48.47
C SER A 18 6.69 -8.38 -49.17
N PHE A 19 5.70 -9.08 -49.74
CA PHE A 19 5.91 -10.26 -50.57
C PHE A 19 6.99 -10.05 -51.65
N TYR A 20 6.96 -8.93 -52.36
CA TYR A 20 7.91 -8.66 -53.45
C TYR A 20 9.35 -8.50 -52.96
N SER A 21 9.52 -7.79 -51.84
CA SER A 21 10.83 -7.59 -51.21
C SER A 21 11.37 -8.89 -50.62
N LEU A 22 10.52 -9.66 -49.92
CA LEU A 22 10.87 -10.98 -49.38
C LEU A 22 11.26 -11.95 -50.49
N ARG A 23 10.49 -12.02 -51.58
CA ARG A 23 10.79 -12.86 -52.74
C ARG A 23 12.11 -12.47 -53.39
N LYS A 24 12.34 -11.16 -53.59
CA LYS A 24 13.59 -10.65 -54.16
C LYS A 24 14.79 -11.02 -53.27
N ALA A 25 14.66 -10.87 -51.95
CA ALA A 25 15.70 -11.25 -51.00
C ALA A 25 15.93 -12.77 -51.00
N GLY A 26 14.86 -13.57 -50.99
CA GLY A 26 14.92 -15.02 -51.04
C GLY A 26 15.63 -15.56 -52.29
N ILE A 27 15.32 -15.00 -53.47
CA ILE A 27 16.04 -15.33 -54.71
C ILE A 27 17.49 -14.91 -54.62
N GLY A 28 17.78 -13.72 -54.08
CA GLY A 28 19.15 -13.26 -53.86
C GLY A 28 19.96 -14.21 -52.98
N TYR A 29 19.38 -14.70 -51.87
CA TYR A 29 20.02 -15.71 -51.03
C TYR A 29 20.22 -17.04 -51.76
N ALA A 30 19.23 -17.51 -52.52
CA ALA A 30 19.36 -18.73 -53.30
C ALA A 30 20.48 -18.62 -54.35
N GLN A 31 20.56 -17.51 -55.08
CA GLN A 31 21.65 -17.24 -56.03
C GLN A 31 23.02 -17.21 -55.35
N GLN A 32 23.11 -16.60 -54.16
CA GLN A 32 24.36 -16.52 -53.40
C GLN A 32 24.82 -17.89 -52.90
N PHE A 33 23.91 -18.71 -52.36
CA PHE A 33 24.26 -19.99 -51.74
C PHE A 33 24.35 -21.16 -52.72
N SER A 34 23.60 -21.13 -53.82
CA SER A 34 23.50 -22.26 -54.75
C SER A 34 23.49 -21.88 -56.22
N GLY A 35 23.88 -20.64 -56.59
CA GLY A 35 23.85 -20.17 -57.99
C GLY A 35 24.73 -20.95 -58.98
N GLU A 36 25.68 -21.75 -58.49
CA GLU A 36 26.47 -22.67 -59.32
C GLU A 36 25.71 -23.98 -59.65
N ILE A 37 24.70 -24.33 -58.86
CA ILE A 37 23.92 -25.58 -58.98
C ILE A 37 22.49 -25.30 -59.47
N TRP A 38 21.80 -24.36 -58.83
CA TRP A 38 20.46 -23.92 -59.20
C TRP A 38 20.54 -22.59 -59.94
N THR A 39 20.39 -22.65 -61.26
CA THR A 39 20.59 -21.49 -62.17
C THR A 39 19.29 -20.93 -62.73
N ASP A 40 18.18 -21.68 -62.65
CA ASP A 40 16.87 -21.28 -63.16
C ASP A 40 15.96 -20.75 -62.04
N PHE A 41 15.71 -19.43 -62.05
CA PHE A 41 14.88 -18.74 -61.06
C PHE A 41 13.56 -18.22 -61.66
N ASN A 42 13.06 -18.88 -62.71
CA ASN A 42 11.79 -18.54 -63.35
C ASN A 42 10.58 -19.13 -62.62
N ALA A 43 9.39 -18.58 -62.90
CA ALA A 43 8.14 -18.96 -62.22
C ALA A 43 7.68 -20.42 -62.46
N HIS A 44 8.24 -21.11 -63.44
CA HIS A 44 7.91 -22.51 -63.73
C HIS A 44 8.72 -23.50 -62.88
N ASP A 45 9.79 -23.04 -62.23
CA ASP A 45 10.62 -23.86 -61.35
C ASP A 45 9.87 -24.13 -60.01
N PRO A 46 9.77 -25.41 -59.58
CA PRO A 46 9.11 -25.77 -58.32
C PRO A 46 9.76 -25.18 -57.07
N GLY A 47 11.08 -25.00 -57.05
CA GLY A 47 11.80 -24.35 -55.96
C GLY A 47 11.46 -22.87 -55.82
N VAL A 48 11.30 -22.16 -56.96
CA VAL A 48 10.80 -20.77 -56.96
C VAL A 48 9.36 -20.73 -56.46
N THR A 49 8.52 -21.68 -56.89
CA THR A 49 7.14 -21.80 -56.41
C THR A 49 7.10 -21.99 -54.88
N ILE A 50 7.95 -22.87 -54.33
CA ILE A 50 8.07 -23.07 -52.88
C ILE A 50 8.46 -21.77 -52.18
N LEU A 51 9.49 -21.08 -52.69
CA LEU A 51 9.97 -19.83 -52.13
C LEU A 51 8.87 -18.76 -52.12
N GLU A 52 8.07 -18.65 -53.18
CA GLU A 52 6.94 -17.73 -53.25
C GLU A 52 5.89 -18.05 -52.18
N GLN A 53 5.51 -19.32 -51.99
CA GLN A 53 4.56 -19.68 -50.94
C GLN A 53 5.08 -19.37 -49.54
N LEU A 54 6.38 -19.58 -49.29
CA LEU A 54 7.01 -19.19 -48.03
C LEU A 54 7.01 -17.67 -47.83
N CYS A 55 7.31 -16.90 -48.88
CA CYS A 55 7.26 -15.43 -48.82
C CYS A 55 5.84 -14.92 -48.54
N TYR A 56 4.83 -15.57 -49.11
CA TYR A 56 3.43 -15.25 -48.83
C TYR A 56 3.07 -15.52 -47.36
N GLY A 57 3.40 -16.72 -46.84
CA GLY A 57 3.20 -17.05 -45.44
C GLY A 57 3.89 -16.06 -44.48
N LEU A 58 5.14 -15.69 -44.77
CA LEU A 58 5.86 -14.68 -43.98
C LEU A 58 5.19 -13.30 -44.04
N SER A 59 4.67 -12.89 -45.20
CA SER A 59 3.96 -11.61 -45.32
C SER A 59 2.65 -11.58 -44.51
N GLU A 60 1.97 -12.72 -44.38
CA GLU A 60 0.79 -12.85 -43.51
C GLU A 60 1.18 -12.74 -42.03
N LEU A 61 2.27 -13.40 -41.62
CA LEU A 61 2.77 -13.29 -40.25
C LEU A 61 3.16 -11.85 -39.91
N ASN A 62 3.79 -11.14 -40.83
CA ASN A 62 4.14 -9.73 -40.65
C ASN A 62 2.88 -8.86 -40.50
N TYR A 63 1.88 -9.07 -41.36
CA TYR A 63 0.60 -8.37 -41.23
C TYR A 63 -0.04 -8.59 -39.85
N ARG A 64 0.11 -9.79 -39.27
CA ARG A 64 -0.41 -10.11 -37.94
C ARG A 64 0.40 -9.52 -36.79
N THR A 65 1.70 -9.26 -36.97
CA THR A 65 2.52 -8.57 -35.95
C THR A 65 2.31 -7.08 -35.94
N ASP A 66 1.83 -6.51 -37.05
CA ASP A 66 1.60 -5.07 -37.20
C ASP A 66 0.25 -4.61 -36.60
N PHE A 67 -0.51 -5.50 -35.96
CA PHE A 67 -1.70 -5.10 -35.21
C PHE A 67 -1.32 -4.25 -34.00
N ASN A 68 -2.25 -3.40 -33.57
CA ASN A 68 -2.01 -2.57 -32.39
C ASN A 68 -1.81 -3.44 -31.14
N VAL A 69 -1.09 -2.91 -30.15
CA VAL A 69 -0.79 -3.64 -28.91
C VAL A 69 -2.07 -4.05 -28.17
N GLU A 70 -3.07 -3.17 -28.13
CA GLU A 70 -4.39 -3.45 -27.53
C GLU A 70 -5.08 -4.66 -28.18
N ASP A 71 -4.93 -4.87 -29.50
CA ASP A 71 -5.52 -6.02 -30.20
C ASP A 71 -4.86 -7.36 -29.79
N HIS A 72 -3.56 -7.33 -29.47
CA HIS A 72 -2.83 -8.51 -29.00
C HIS A 72 -3.18 -8.88 -27.55
N LEU A 73 -3.64 -7.91 -26.76
CA LEU A 73 -3.95 -8.06 -25.33
C LEU A 73 -5.45 -8.19 -25.05
N ALA A 74 -6.31 -7.83 -26.02
CA ALA A 74 -7.76 -7.86 -25.90
C ALA A 74 -8.31 -9.27 -25.64
N GLN A 75 -9.35 -9.32 -24.79
CA GLN A 75 -10.19 -10.48 -24.59
C GLN A 75 -11.29 -10.55 -25.66
N PRO A 76 -12.06 -11.66 -25.76
CA PRO A 76 -13.12 -11.81 -26.76
C PRO A 76 -14.22 -10.73 -26.72
N ASP A 77 -14.37 -10.03 -25.60
CA ASP A 77 -15.29 -8.91 -25.41
C ASP A 77 -14.72 -7.56 -25.88
N GLY A 78 -13.46 -7.52 -26.32
CA GLY A 78 -12.76 -6.31 -26.77
C GLY A 78 -12.04 -5.54 -25.65
N TYR A 79 -12.23 -5.92 -24.38
CA TYR A 79 -11.60 -5.24 -23.25
C TYR A 79 -10.28 -5.90 -22.84
N LEU A 80 -9.46 -5.15 -22.12
CA LEU A 80 -8.22 -5.63 -21.54
C LEU A 80 -8.44 -6.04 -20.08
N ASP A 81 -7.85 -7.17 -19.68
CA ASP A 81 -7.81 -7.59 -18.27
C ASP A 81 -6.66 -6.84 -17.57
N LEU A 82 -6.94 -5.60 -17.14
CA LEU A 82 -5.94 -4.71 -16.54
C LEU A 82 -5.27 -5.35 -15.32
N THR A 83 -6.05 -6.03 -14.46
CA THR A 83 -5.55 -6.73 -13.28
C THR A 83 -4.50 -7.77 -13.65
N LYS A 84 -4.78 -8.61 -14.65
CA LYS A 84 -3.79 -9.60 -15.11
C LYS A 84 -2.60 -8.96 -15.81
N LEU A 85 -2.74 -7.78 -16.40
CA LEU A 85 -1.61 -7.08 -17.03
C LEU A 85 -0.81 -6.23 -16.04
N ALA A 86 -1.17 -6.26 -14.75
CA ALA A 86 -0.65 -5.34 -13.74
C ALA A 86 -0.75 -3.88 -14.19
N LEU A 87 -1.88 -3.51 -14.80
CA LEU A 87 -2.25 -2.15 -15.17
C LEU A 87 -3.40 -1.68 -14.27
N ALA A 88 -3.53 -0.37 -14.10
CA ALA A 88 -4.59 0.22 -13.30
C ALA A 88 -5.21 1.43 -14.01
N PRO A 89 -6.51 1.67 -13.82
CA PRO A 89 -7.17 2.84 -14.38
C PRO A 89 -6.75 4.13 -13.65
N PRO A 90 -6.93 5.32 -14.26
CA PRO A 90 -6.59 6.62 -13.68
C PRO A 90 -7.07 6.83 -12.24
N GLU A 91 -8.31 6.45 -11.92
CA GLU A 91 -8.93 6.62 -10.60
C GLU A 91 -8.29 5.78 -9.48
N ASP A 92 -7.45 4.81 -9.81
CA ASP A 92 -6.74 3.98 -8.85
C ASP A 92 -5.25 4.32 -8.77
N ILE A 93 -4.62 4.69 -9.90
CA ILE A 93 -3.18 4.97 -9.96
C ILE A 93 -2.81 6.43 -9.65
N MET A 94 -3.65 7.40 -10.03
CA MET A 94 -3.32 8.83 -9.90
C MET A 94 -3.51 9.37 -8.48
N PRO A 95 -4.57 9.01 -7.72
CA PRO A 95 -4.74 9.53 -6.37
C PRO A 95 -3.58 9.14 -5.45
N SER A 96 -3.00 10.13 -4.80
CA SER A 96 -1.95 9.94 -3.80
C SER A 96 -2.55 9.65 -2.42
N ARG A 97 -1.71 9.28 -1.46
CA ARG A 97 -2.11 9.26 -0.05
C ARG A 97 -2.21 10.70 0.47
N ALA A 98 -2.99 10.91 1.54
CA ALA A 98 -2.97 12.16 2.27
C ALA A 98 -1.61 12.35 2.97
N CYS A 99 -0.89 13.42 2.64
CA CYS A 99 0.42 13.72 3.21
C CYS A 99 0.52 15.13 3.79
N THR A 100 -0.44 16.00 3.48
CA THR A 100 -0.49 17.37 3.99
C THR A 100 -1.73 17.58 4.86
N ALA A 101 -1.72 18.63 5.68
CA ALA A 101 -2.90 19.05 6.43
C ALA A 101 -4.11 19.31 5.51
N ALA A 102 -3.87 19.87 4.31
CA ALA A 102 -4.92 20.10 3.31
C ALA A 102 -5.48 18.79 2.74
N ASP A 103 -4.64 17.76 2.56
CA ASP A 103 -5.12 16.45 2.12
C ASP A 103 -5.99 15.77 3.17
N TYR A 104 -5.54 15.79 4.43
CA TYR A 104 -6.35 15.27 5.54
C TYR A 104 -7.67 16.03 5.69
N GLN A 105 -7.65 17.35 5.46
CA GLN A 105 -8.85 18.18 5.45
C GLN A 105 -9.81 17.76 4.33
N ASN A 106 -9.32 17.61 3.10
CA ASN A 106 -10.10 17.16 1.96
C ASN A 106 -10.74 15.79 2.24
N LEU A 107 -9.95 14.85 2.79
CA LEU A 107 -10.39 13.49 3.10
C LEU A 107 -11.45 13.45 4.21
N LEU A 108 -11.28 14.22 5.29
CA LEU A 108 -12.23 14.25 6.40
C LEU A 108 -13.54 14.95 6.03
N LEU A 109 -13.49 16.02 5.22
CA LEU A 109 -14.69 16.70 4.70
C LEU A 109 -15.50 15.81 3.75
N ASP A 110 -14.83 15.02 2.92
CA ASP A 110 -15.49 14.06 2.01
C ASP A 110 -16.10 12.86 2.76
N GLY A 111 -15.40 12.37 3.80
CA GLY A 111 -15.77 11.14 4.51
C GLY A 111 -16.76 11.29 5.67
N ILE A 112 -17.01 12.52 6.17
CA ILE A 112 -17.77 12.76 7.40
C ILE A 112 -18.79 13.89 7.17
N GLU A 113 -20.03 13.51 6.87
CA GLU A 113 -21.15 14.43 6.60
C GLU A 113 -21.53 15.35 7.77
N GLU A 114 -21.21 14.95 9.00
CA GLU A 114 -21.49 15.72 10.22
C GLU A 114 -20.65 17.00 10.34
N ILE A 115 -19.54 17.08 9.59
CA ILE A 115 -18.60 18.19 9.63
C ILE A 115 -18.96 19.22 8.55
N ASP A 116 -19.04 20.49 8.94
CA ASP A 116 -19.25 21.61 8.02
C ASP A 116 -17.94 22.28 7.59
N ARG A 117 -17.03 22.48 8.54
CA ARG A 117 -15.67 23.00 8.34
C ARG A 117 -14.73 22.31 9.31
N LEU A 118 -13.46 22.21 8.94
CA LEU A 118 -12.43 21.71 9.83
C LEU A 118 -11.08 22.35 9.53
N TRP A 119 -10.26 22.43 10.56
CA TRP A 119 -8.89 22.93 10.50
C TRP A 119 -7.94 21.90 11.08
N ILE A 120 -6.80 21.72 10.41
CA ILE A 120 -5.75 20.82 10.86
C ILE A 120 -4.47 21.63 10.96
N THR A 121 -3.89 21.66 12.15
CA THR A 121 -2.63 22.36 12.40
C THR A 121 -1.65 21.43 13.14
N PRO A 122 -0.34 21.53 12.89
CA PRO A 122 0.64 20.85 13.72
C PRO A 122 0.50 21.32 15.18
N LEU A 123 0.41 20.37 16.11
CA LEU A 123 0.30 20.67 17.54
C LEU A 123 1.69 21.02 18.09
N THR A 124 1.81 22.19 18.71
CA THR A 124 3.00 22.56 19.47
C THR A 124 3.01 21.78 20.79
N SER A 125 3.85 20.75 20.89
CA SER A 125 4.01 19.92 22.09
C SER A 125 5.47 19.46 22.24
N ASP A 126 5.76 18.74 23.33
CA ASP A 126 7.08 18.11 23.55
C ASP A 126 7.41 17.06 22.47
N TYR A 127 6.40 16.56 21.74
CA TYR A 127 6.55 15.59 20.67
C TYR A 127 6.19 16.21 19.31
N LEU A 128 6.95 15.85 18.28
CA LEU A 128 6.68 16.23 16.89
C LEU A 128 5.82 15.19 16.18
N GLY A 129 5.18 15.60 15.08
CA GLY A 129 4.31 14.73 14.28
C GLY A 129 2.88 14.62 14.81
N LEU A 130 2.47 15.46 15.76
CA LEU A 130 1.11 15.52 16.26
C LEU A 130 0.28 16.60 15.56
N TYR A 131 -0.98 16.29 15.27
CA TYR A 131 -1.93 17.26 14.73
C TYR A 131 -3.01 17.63 15.75
N LYS A 132 -3.41 18.90 15.74
CA LYS A 132 -4.65 19.41 16.33
C LYS A 132 -5.71 19.51 15.24
N ILE A 133 -6.85 18.88 15.48
CA ILE A 133 -8.00 18.89 14.57
C ILE A 133 -9.14 19.66 15.25
N GLU A 134 -9.55 20.77 14.64
CA GLU A 134 -10.67 21.57 15.11
C GLU A 134 -11.86 21.40 14.18
N LEU A 135 -13.01 21.05 14.73
CA LEU A 135 -14.21 20.65 14.02
C LEU A 135 -15.30 21.69 14.24
N GLN A 136 -15.89 22.16 13.14
CA GLN A 136 -17.16 22.86 13.15
C GLN A 136 -18.24 21.95 12.55
N LEU A 137 -19.28 21.71 13.33
CA LEU A 137 -20.37 20.81 12.96
C LEU A 137 -21.41 21.52 12.10
N THR A 138 -22.16 20.75 11.30
CA THR A 138 -23.34 21.29 10.61
C THR A 138 -24.36 21.84 11.61
N PRO A 139 -25.19 22.83 11.23
CA PRO A 139 -26.19 23.42 12.13
C PRO A 139 -27.10 22.37 12.77
N THR A 140 -27.53 21.38 11.98
CA THR A 140 -28.35 20.26 12.44
C THR A 140 -27.62 19.43 13.49
N GLN A 141 -26.35 19.08 13.23
CA GLN A 141 -25.59 18.26 14.15
C GLN A 141 -25.22 19.01 15.44
N ARG A 142 -24.96 20.32 15.36
CA ARG A 142 -24.74 21.17 16.53
C ARG A 142 -25.94 21.11 17.48
N SER A 143 -27.15 21.31 16.97
CA SER A 143 -28.39 21.23 17.77
C SER A 143 -28.58 19.83 18.38
N LEU A 144 -28.27 18.77 17.64
CA LEU A 144 -28.33 17.40 18.14
C LEU A 144 -27.31 17.13 19.26
N CYS A 145 -26.08 17.64 19.12
CA CYS A 145 -25.04 17.52 20.15
C CYS A 145 -25.39 18.32 21.41
N GLN A 146 -26.02 19.50 21.28
CA GLN A 146 -26.53 20.27 22.43
C GLN A 146 -27.62 19.50 23.20
N ALA A 147 -28.53 18.83 22.48
CA ALA A 147 -29.56 17.99 23.10
C ALA A 147 -28.99 16.69 23.68
N ARG A 148 -27.94 16.13 23.06
CA ARG A 148 -27.32 14.87 23.45
C ARG A 148 -25.78 14.95 23.33
N PRO A 149 -25.07 15.32 24.41
CA PRO A 149 -23.60 15.50 24.39
C PRO A 149 -22.82 14.26 23.91
N SER A 150 -23.27 13.04 24.22
CA SER A 150 -22.62 11.79 23.75
C SER A 150 -22.50 11.63 22.23
N LEU A 151 -23.22 12.43 21.43
CA LEU A 151 -23.04 12.43 19.97
C LEU A 151 -21.73 13.10 19.55
N ALA A 152 -21.24 14.08 20.31
CA ALA A 152 -19.97 14.73 20.07
C ALA A 152 -18.81 13.72 20.12
N ASP A 153 -18.79 12.87 21.16
CA ASP A 153 -17.78 11.81 21.32
C ASP A 153 -17.77 10.82 20.16
N LYS A 154 -18.96 10.51 19.60
CA LYS A 154 -19.07 9.63 18.42
C LYS A 154 -18.49 10.25 17.16
N ILE A 155 -18.68 11.56 16.96
CA ILE A 155 -18.10 12.28 15.82
C ILE A 155 -16.57 12.31 15.96
N ILE A 156 -16.07 12.62 17.17
CA ILE A 156 -14.63 12.59 17.47
C ILE A 156 -14.03 11.21 17.19
N ASP A 157 -14.71 10.15 17.63
CA ASP A 157 -14.25 8.78 17.38
C ASP A 157 -14.26 8.44 15.87
N LYS A 158 -15.31 8.87 15.14
CA LYS A 158 -15.40 8.72 13.67
C LYS A 158 -14.24 9.45 12.96
N VAL A 159 -13.90 10.67 13.37
CA VAL A 159 -12.74 11.43 12.86
C VAL A 159 -11.45 10.66 13.11
N SER A 160 -11.25 10.15 14.34
CA SER A 160 -10.07 9.36 14.68
C SER A 160 -9.94 8.09 13.82
N GLN A 161 -11.05 7.39 13.54
CA GLN A 161 -11.05 6.20 12.67
C GLN A 161 -10.69 6.55 11.22
N VAL A 162 -11.28 7.62 10.66
CA VAL A 162 -11.01 8.05 9.27
C VAL A 162 -9.56 8.52 9.12
N PHE A 163 -9.04 9.28 10.10
CA PHE A 163 -7.63 9.68 10.13
C PHE A 163 -6.70 8.47 10.27
N GLY A 164 -6.95 7.58 11.24
CA GLY A 164 -6.14 6.39 11.52
C GLY A 164 -5.93 5.49 10.30
N LYS A 165 -6.97 5.31 9.47
CA LYS A 165 -6.91 4.58 8.20
C LYS A 165 -5.95 5.19 7.15
N ASN A 166 -5.79 6.51 7.18
CA ASN A 166 -5.04 7.29 6.17
C ASN A 166 -3.71 7.85 6.70
N ARG A 167 -3.43 7.65 7.99
CA ARG A 167 -2.25 8.14 8.70
C ARG A 167 -0.93 7.68 8.07
N ASN A 168 0.08 8.54 8.08
CA ASN A 168 1.45 8.21 7.72
C ASN A 168 2.28 7.80 8.94
N LEU A 169 3.43 7.18 8.70
CA LEU A 169 4.39 6.84 9.74
C LEU A 169 4.88 8.10 10.46
N GLY A 170 4.95 8.04 11.79
CA GLY A 170 5.44 9.16 12.60
C GLY A 170 4.49 10.36 12.65
N GLU A 171 3.24 10.19 12.22
CA GLU A 171 2.16 11.16 12.40
C GLU A 171 1.08 10.56 13.32
N ASP A 172 0.48 11.37 14.19
CA ASP A 172 -0.69 10.98 14.99
C ASP A 172 -1.56 12.19 15.35
N ILE A 173 -2.75 11.94 15.88
CA ILE A 173 -3.62 12.99 16.44
C ILE A 173 -3.19 13.29 17.87
N GLY A 174 -2.91 14.56 18.16
CA GLY A 174 -2.68 15.03 19.53
C GLY A 174 -3.95 15.50 20.21
N GLU A 175 -4.80 16.25 19.50
CA GLU A 175 -6.02 16.83 20.06
C GLU A 175 -7.13 16.90 18.99
N ILE A 176 -8.38 16.58 19.38
CA ILE A 176 -9.58 16.83 18.58
C ILE A 176 -10.52 17.72 19.39
N CYS A 177 -10.88 18.88 18.86
CA CYS A 177 -11.80 19.81 19.51
C CYS A 177 -13.01 20.06 18.62
N ILE A 178 -14.21 20.03 19.19
CA ILE A 178 -15.37 20.65 18.57
C ILE A 178 -15.40 22.10 19.06
N ILE A 179 -15.41 23.05 18.12
CA ILE A 179 -15.37 24.46 18.45
C ILE A 179 -16.67 24.85 19.15
N GLU A 180 -16.56 25.46 20.34
CA GLU A 180 -17.68 26.12 21.02
C GLU A 180 -18.03 27.41 20.29
N ASP A 181 -18.80 27.24 19.24
CA ASP A 181 -19.17 28.26 18.28
C ASP A 181 -19.99 29.41 18.93
N SER A 182 -19.44 30.61 19.11
CA SER A 182 -20.22 31.82 19.42
C SER A 182 -20.85 32.36 18.13
N GLY A 183 -22.17 32.28 18.02
CA GLY A 183 -22.90 32.85 16.88
C GLY A 183 -22.93 34.37 16.95
N TYR A 184 -22.96 35.04 15.79
CA TYR A 184 -23.28 36.47 15.69
C TYR A 184 -24.66 36.66 15.07
N GLU A 185 -25.40 37.65 15.55
CA GLU A 185 -26.61 38.18 14.92
C GLU A 185 -26.23 39.35 14.01
N LEU A 186 -26.81 39.39 12.81
CA LEU A 186 -26.58 40.46 11.84
C LEU A 186 -27.54 41.63 12.10
N VAL A 187 -26.98 42.80 12.42
CA VAL A 187 -27.74 44.05 12.59
C VAL A 187 -27.37 44.99 11.45
N ALA A 188 -28.32 45.31 10.58
CA ALA A 188 -28.05 46.16 9.42
C ALA A 188 -29.21 47.08 9.02
N SER A 189 -28.88 48.24 8.46
CA SER A 189 -29.83 49.16 7.83
C SER A 189 -29.38 49.43 6.39
N LEU A 190 -30.20 49.02 5.43
CA LEU A 190 -29.83 48.94 4.02
C LEU A 190 -30.87 49.63 3.13
N GLU A 191 -30.41 50.33 2.09
CA GLU A 191 -31.25 50.92 1.04
C GLU A 191 -31.14 50.08 -0.24
N LEU A 192 -32.30 49.66 -0.75
CA LEU A 192 -32.45 48.75 -1.88
C LEU A 192 -32.91 49.50 -3.12
N SER A 193 -32.40 49.07 -4.26
CA SER A 193 -32.87 49.53 -5.57
C SER A 193 -34.28 48.99 -5.91
N ASP A 194 -34.95 49.66 -6.85
CA ASP A 194 -36.38 49.43 -7.14
C ASP A 194 -36.70 48.06 -7.78
N ASN A 195 -35.73 47.43 -8.45
CA ASN A 195 -35.98 46.28 -9.34
C ASN A 195 -35.75 44.89 -8.72
N TYR A 196 -35.39 44.79 -7.45
CA TYR A 196 -35.03 43.50 -6.82
C TYR A 196 -36.03 43.09 -5.73
N SER A 197 -36.25 41.78 -5.54
CA SER A 197 -37.02 41.27 -4.38
C SER A 197 -36.21 41.47 -3.09
N ALA A 198 -36.87 41.98 -2.05
CA ALA A 198 -36.25 42.23 -0.76
C ALA A 198 -35.85 40.90 -0.07
N GLU A 199 -36.70 39.87 -0.17
CA GLU A 199 -36.48 38.53 0.38
C GLU A 199 -35.28 37.84 -0.29
N HIS A 200 -35.18 37.95 -1.62
CA HIS A 200 -34.07 37.40 -2.38
C HIS A 200 -32.74 38.09 -2.05
N LEU A 201 -32.73 39.41 -1.86
CA LEU A 201 -31.54 40.16 -1.46
C LEU A 201 -31.17 39.88 0.00
N LEU A 202 -32.13 39.84 0.91
CA LEU A 202 -31.92 39.53 2.32
C LEU A 202 -31.25 38.17 2.49
N SER A 203 -31.76 37.15 1.82
CA SER A 203 -31.16 35.81 1.82
C SER A 203 -29.76 35.77 1.17
N LYS A 204 -29.48 36.63 0.18
CA LYS A 204 -28.11 36.80 -0.37
C LYS A 204 -27.16 37.48 0.61
N ILE A 205 -27.64 38.47 1.38
CA ILE A 205 -26.87 39.16 2.42
C ILE A 205 -26.48 38.16 3.52
N TYR A 206 -27.44 37.41 4.07
CA TYR A 206 -27.14 36.37 5.08
C TYR A 206 -26.12 35.35 4.55
N HIS A 207 -26.24 34.92 3.29
CA HIS A 207 -25.27 34.00 2.68
C HIS A 207 -23.86 34.59 2.59
N VAL A 208 -23.73 35.83 2.11
CA VAL A 208 -22.42 36.53 2.03
C VAL A 208 -21.83 36.73 3.43
N CYS A 209 -22.62 37.13 4.42
CA CYS A 209 -22.16 37.26 5.80
C CYS A 209 -21.72 35.91 6.39
N GLN A 210 -22.41 34.82 6.05
CA GLN A 210 -22.07 33.48 6.51
C GLN A 210 -20.76 32.98 5.89
N GLN A 211 -20.59 33.07 4.57
CA GLN A 211 -19.31 32.79 3.90
C GLN A 211 -18.20 33.69 4.44
N TRP A 212 -18.57 34.95 4.69
CA TRP A 212 -17.93 35.97 5.51
C TRP A 212 -17.18 35.39 6.71
N LEU A 213 -18.00 34.90 7.65
CA LEU A 213 -17.65 34.46 8.99
C LEU A 213 -17.10 33.04 9.05
N MET A 214 -17.42 32.18 8.08
CA MET A 214 -17.06 30.76 8.14
C MET A 214 -15.94 30.38 7.16
N GLY A 215 -15.57 31.28 6.25
CA GLY A 215 -14.74 30.95 5.09
C GLY A 215 -15.55 30.27 4.00
N GLU A 216 -15.21 30.55 2.75
CA GLU A 216 -15.87 29.95 1.60
C GLU A 216 -15.37 28.52 1.42
N LEU A 217 -16.27 27.54 1.50
CA LEU A 217 -15.94 26.18 1.08
C LEU A 217 -16.30 26.04 -0.39
N LEU A 218 -15.25 25.90 -1.19
CA LEU A 218 -15.32 25.52 -2.58
C LEU A 218 -15.34 23.99 -2.67
N ILE A 219 -16.23 23.46 -3.50
CA ILE A 219 -16.26 22.05 -3.88
C ILE A 219 -16.07 22.01 -5.39
N GLU A 220 -14.91 21.57 -5.84
CA GLU A 220 -14.58 21.48 -7.25
C GLU A 220 -15.11 20.15 -7.80
N ASN A 221 -16.01 20.23 -8.79
CA ASN A 221 -16.49 19.07 -9.51
C ASN A 221 -15.48 18.67 -10.60
N TYR A 222 -15.11 17.40 -10.65
CA TYR A 222 -14.16 16.83 -11.60
C TYR A 222 -14.61 16.98 -13.06
N GLU A 223 -15.91 16.88 -13.33
CA GLU A 223 -16.47 17.11 -14.67
C GLU A 223 -16.34 18.59 -15.08
N ASP A 224 -16.60 19.51 -14.16
CA ASP A 224 -16.43 20.95 -14.40
C ASP A 224 -14.95 21.29 -14.63
N LEU A 225 -14.03 20.74 -13.84
CA LEU A 225 -12.59 20.90 -14.03
C LEU A 225 -12.14 20.33 -15.38
N LYS A 226 -12.68 19.17 -15.79
CA LYS A 226 -12.39 18.58 -17.10
C LYS A 226 -12.91 19.46 -18.24
N ASN A 227 -14.11 20.01 -18.12
CA ASN A 227 -14.70 20.93 -19.08
C ASN A 227 -13.93 22.26 -19.18
N GLN A 228 -13.26 22.68 -18.10
CA GLN A 228 -12.33 23.82 -18.10
C GLN A 228 -10.96 23.52 -18.74
N GLY A 229 -10.75 22.29 -19.23
CA GLY A 229 -9.52 21.89 -19.92
C GLY A 229 -8.40 21.42 -19.00
N GLN A 230 -8.68 21.08 -17.73
CA GLN A 230 -7.69 20.48 -16.84
C GLN A 230 -7.39 19.03 -17.24
N GLU A 231 -6.14 18.63 -17.05
CA GLU A 231 -5.68 17.25 -17.24
C GLU A 231 -6.05 16.38 -16.04
N LEU A 232 -6.16 15.06 -16.27
CA LEU A 232 -6.62 14.12 -15.23
C LEU A 232 -5.67 14.04 -14.03
N ASP A 233 -4.37 14.21 -14.27
CA ASP A 233 -3.35 14.21 -13.21
C ASP A 233 -3.54 15.36 -12.22
N ASN A 234 -3.92 16.55 -12.70
CA ASN A 234 -4.25 17.70 -11.87
C ASN A 234 -5.60 17.55 -11.16
N ILE A 235 -6.59 16.97 -11.85
CA ILE A 235 -7.93 16.73 -11.30
C ILE A 235 -7.88 15.73 -10.13
N LEU A 236 -7.12 14.65 -10.29
CA LEU A 236 -7.01 13.55 -9.32
C LEU A 236 -5.82 13.70 -8.35
N LEU A 237 -5.25 14.90 -8.26
CA LEU A 237 -4.15 15.19 -7.35
C LEU A 237 -4.62 15.15 -5.88
N GLY A 238 -3.87 14.44 -5.04
CA GLY A 238 -4.18 14.30 -3.63
C GLY A 238 -4.96 13.01 -3.31
N PRO A 239 -5.57 12.91 -2.12
CA PRO A 239 -6.32 11.73 -1.71
C PRO A 239 -7.56 11.51 -2.56
N LYS A 240 -7.89 10.22 -2.77
CA LYS A 240 -9.12 9.82 -3.46
C LYS A 240 -10.35 10.25 -2.65
N THR A 241 -11.13 11.17 -3.19
CA THR A 241 -12.42 11.62 -2.66
C THR A 241 -13.58 11.21 -3.58
N LEU A 242 -14.77 11.05 -3.00
CA LEU A 242 -15.97 10.57 -3.70
C LEU A 242 -16.85 11.69 -4.26
N HIS A 243 -16.84 12.87 -3.63
CA HIS A 243 -17.76 13.96 -3.96
C HIS A 243 -17.08 15.19 -4.56
N GLY A 244 -15.79 15.08 -4.92
CA GLY A 244 -14.99 16.15 -5.51
C GLY A 244 -13.88 16.65 -4.58
N ARG A 245 -13.27 17.78 -4.93
CA ARG A 245 -12.18 18.36 -4.14
C ARG A 245 -12.68 19.51 -3.28
N TYR A 246 -12.39 19.44 -1.99
CA TYR A 246 -12.79 20.45 -1.02
C TYR A 246 -11.64 21.44 -0.79
N GLN A 247 -11.94 22.73 -0.83
CA GLN A 247 -11.00 23.80 -0.46
C GLN A 247 -11.71 24.84 0.42
N ILE A 248 -11.10 25.20 1.54
CA ILE A 248 -11.58 26.30 2.39
C ILE A 248 -10.74 27.53 2.03
N ILE A 249 -11.38 28.51 1.39
CA ILE A 249 -10.77 29.78 1.04
C ILE A 249 -10.97 30.73 2.23
N GLU A 250 -9.91 30.94 2.98
CA GLU A 250 -9.85 31.97 4.02
C GLU A 250 -9.45 33.31 3.41
N GLY A 251 -10.23 34.36 3.68
CA GLY A 251 -9.91 35.71 3.22
C GLY A 251 -8.57 36.16 3.82
N GLN A 252 -7.57 36.43 2.96
CA GLN A 252 -6.22 36.82 3.35
C GLN A 252 -6.20 37.96 4.38
N THR A 253 -5.79 37.68 5.61
CA THR A 253 -5.09 38.64 6.48
C THR A 253 -4.03 37.90 7.28
N ALA A 254 -2.80 38.42 7.28
CA ALA A 254 -1.64 37.85 7.99
C ALA A 254 -1.78 37.86 9.53
N THR A 255 -2.91 38.36 10.06
CA THR A 255 -3.18 38.55 11.50
C THR A 255 -4.45 37.82 11.99
N GLY A 256 -5.15 37.05 11.15
CA GLY A 256 -6.33 36.28 11.55
C GLY A 256 -7.54 37.11 12.02
N SER A 257 -7.52 38.45 11.91
CA SER A 257 -8.62 39.31 12.35
C SER A 257 -9.48 39.75 11.17
N ARG A 258 -10.70 39.25 11.09
CA ARG A 258 -11.72 39.76 10.15
C ARG A 258 -12.24 41.13 10.61
N THR A 259 -12.29 42.10 9.71
CA THR A 259 -12.75 43.47 10.00
C THR A 259 -14.13 43.76 9.41
N LEU A 260 -15.00 44.47 10.13
CA LEU A 260 -16.33 44.87 9.61
C LEU A 260 -16.25 45.63 8.27
N SER A 261 -15.17 46.37 8.01
CA SER A 261 -14.96 47.07 6.73
C SER A 261 -14.85 46.11 5.53
N SER A 262 -14.24 44.95 5.71
CA SER A 262 -14.17 43.91 4.67
C SER A 262 -15.58 43.35 4.36
N LEU A 263 -16.36 43.08 5.41
CA LEU A 263 -17.75 42.62 5.27
C LEU A 263 -18.62 43.67 4.57
N TYR A 264 -18.47 44.95 4.95
CA TYR A 264 -19.15 46.07 4.30
C TYR A 264 -18.92 46.06 2.79
N SER A 265 -17.66 45.93 2.36
CA SER A 265 -17.30 45.90 0.93
C SER A 265 -17.96 44.72 0.21
N GLN A 266 -18.01 43.54 0.83
CA GLN A 266 -18.65 42.37 0.23
C GLN A 266 -20.16 42.54 0.12
N ILE A 267 -20.84 43.03 1.17
CA ILE A 267 -22.29 43.31 1.09
C ILE A 267 -22.56 44.39 0.03
N ARG A 268 -21.75 45.45 -0.03
CA ARG A 268 -21.94 46.55 -1.00
C ARG A 268 -21.80 46.11 -2.45
N SER A 269 -21.04 45.04 -2.71
CA SER A 269 -20.86 44.44 -4.05
C SER A 269 -22.09 43.66 -4.54
N ILE A 270 -23.07 43.39 -3.66
CA ILE A 270 -24.31 42.73 -4.05
C ILE A 270 -25.13 43.67 -4.95
N GLU A 271 -25.33 43.26 -6.20
CA GLU A 271 -26.27 43.92 -7.11
C GLU A 271 -27.65 44.06 -6.46
N GLY A 272 -28.14 45.31 -6.41
CA GLY A 272 -29.42 45.64 -5.82
C GLY A 272 -29.35 46.43 -4.50
N ILE A 273 -28.15 46.56 -3.90
CA ILE A 273 -27.90 47.37 -2.69
C ILE A 273 -27.30 48.72 -3.06
N ASP A 274 -27.95 49.82 -2.68
CA ASP A 274 -27.54 51.19 -3.00
C ASP A 274 -26.68 51.80 -1.88
N VAL A 275 -27.13 51.70 -0.64
CA VAL A 275 -26.46 52.28 0.53
C VAL A 275 -26.57 51.35 1.74
N ILE A 276 -25.48 51.21 2.49
CA ILE A 276 -25.47 50.56 3.81
C ILE A 276 -25.33 51.69 4.85
N LYS A 277 -26.39 51.94 5.63
CA LYS A 277 -26.45 53.03 6.63
C LYS A 277 -25.85 52.59 7.97
N HIS A 278 -26.06 51.34 8.36
CA HIS A 278 -25.54 50.75 9.58
C HIS A 278 -25.24 49.27 9.34
N LEU A 279 -24.14 48.76 9.90
CA LEU A 279 -23.75 47.36 9.85
C LEU A 279 -22.99 46.99 11.13
N ALA A 280 -23.50 46.01 11.87
CA ALA A 280 -22.86 45.46 13.06
C ALA A 280 -23.14 43.96 13.18
N LEU A 281 -22.24 43.26 13.88
CA LEU A 281 -22.41 41.86 14.27
C LEU A 281 -22.48 41.80 15.79
N THR A 282 -23.59 41.36 16.36
CA THR A 282 -23.80 41.34 17.82
C THR A 282 -23.83 39.92 18.34
N GLU A 283 -23.22 39.65 19.49
CA GLU A 283 -23.38 38.34 20.14
C GLU A 283 -24.85 38.20 20.64
N PRO A 284 -25.50 37.04 20.46
CA PRO A 284 -26.87 36.82 20.92
C PRO A 284 -26.94 37.04 22.42
N ARG A 285 -27.93 37.83 22.87
CA ARG A 285 -28.18 38.01 24.31
C ARG A 285 -28.50 36.64 24.90
N ARG A 286 -27.65 36.11 25.79
CA ARG A 286 -27.94 34.87 26.53
C ARG A 286 -29.36 34.96 27.14
N ARG A 287 -30.34 34.28 26.54
CA ARG A 287 -31.63 34.03 27.19
C ARG A 287 -31.33 33.13 28.38
N SER A 288 -31.30 33.70 29.58
CA SER A 288 -31.17 32.92 30.82
C SER A 288 -32.40 32.02 30.96
N TYR A 289 -32.30 30.76 30.56
CA TYR A 289 -33.24 29.75 31.01
C TYR A 289 -32.93 29.48 32.50
N GLY A 290 -33.90 29.80 33.35
CA GLY A 290 -33.77 29.75 34.79
C GLY A 290 -33.35 28.37 35.29
N SER A 291 -32.21 28.31 35.96
CA SER A 291 -31.99 27.31 37.00
C SER A 291 -32.77 27.74 38.24
N PRO A 292 -33.46 26.84 38.97
CA PRO A 292 -34.24 27.22 40.14
C PRO A 292 -33.30 27.75 41.24
N ALA A 293 -33.37 29.06 41.49
CA ALA A 293 -32.65 29.67 42.58
C ALA A 293 -33.11 29.06 43.91
N LYS A 294 -32.12 28.53 44.66
CA LYS A 294 -32.25 28.14 46.05
C LYS A 294 -32.84 29.30 46.86
N ALA A 295 -33.81 28.97 47.70
CA ALA A 295 -34.38 29.86 48.69
C ALA A 295 -33.31 30.48 49.59
N ALA A 296 -33.31 31.80 49.69
CA ALA A 296 -32.72 32.52 50.81
C ALA A 296 -33.62 33.72 51.15
N HIS A 297 -34.00 33.75 52.43
CA HIS A 297 -34.87 34.73 53.06
C HIS A 297 -34.48 36.19 52.80
N VAL A 298 -35.46 37.02 52.48
CA VAL A 298 -35.43 38.45 52.82
C VAL A 298 -36.79 38.85 53.40
N GLN A 299 -36.71 39.50 54.57
CA GLN A 299 -37.79 39.96 55.40
C GLN A 299 -38.62 41.06 54.72
N GLN A 300 -39.90 41.07 55.06
CA GLN A 300 -40.86 42.13 54.80
C GLN A 300 -40.35 43.47 55.35
N THR A 301 -40.39 44.52 54.53
CA THR A 301 -40.84 45.84 54.96
C THR A 301 -41.56 46.53 53.80
N GLN A 302 -42.78 46.98 54.11
CA GLN A 302 -43.66 47.75 53.25
C GLN A 302 -43.21 49.22 53.26
N SER A 303 -43.15 49.87 52.09
CA SER A 303 -43.43 51.30 51.98
C SER A 303 -43.90 51.61 50.56
N GLU A 304 -44.94 52.44 50.50
CA GLU A 304 -45.84 52.65 49.37
C GLU A 304 -45.35 53.73 48.40
N ALA A 305 -45.90 53.62 47.17
CA ALA A 305 -46.20 54.70 46.22
C ALA A 305 -45.06 55.57 45.65
N HIS A 306 -44.79 55.42 44.34
CA HIS A 306 -45.40 56.32 43.34
C HIS A 306 -45.07 55.91 41.91
N THR A 307 -46.10 56.02 41.08
CA THR A 307 -46.16 55.85 39.63
C THR A 307 -45.34 56.93 38.92
N GLN A 308 -44.36 56.55 38.10
CA GLN A 308 -43.86 57.37 36.99
C GLN A 308 -43.12 56.48 35.98
N ALA A 309 -43.50 56.62 34.71
CA ALA A 309 -42.91 55.93 33.56
C ALA A 309 -41.46 56.40 33.33
N PRO A 310 -40.51 55.52 32.99
CA PRO A 310 -39.22 55.95 32.48
C PRO A 310 -39.27 56.17 30.96
N GLU A 311 -38.85 57.36 30.57
CA GLU A 311 -38.47 57.78 29.21
C GLU A 311 -37.42 56.86 28.56
N PRO A 312 -37.32 56.86 27.22
CA PRO A 312 -36.39 56.01 26.49
C PRO A 312 -34.95 56.46 26.74
N ALA A 313 -34.16 55.57 27.35
CA ALA A 313 -32.73 55.75 27.48
C ALA A 313 -32.08 55.79 26.08
N GLN A 314 -31.44 56.92 25.81
CA GLN A 314 -30.67 57.24 24.62
C GLN A 314 -29.63 56.16 24.35
N ALA A 315 -29.67 55.60 23.13
CA ALA A 315 -28.60 54.80 22.59
C ALA A 315 -27.33 55.67 22.53
N GLN A 316 -26.34 55.31 23.35
CA GLN A 316 -25.00 55.87 23.23
C GLN A 316 -24.43 55.48 21.87
N GLU A 317 -24.14 56.50 21.06
CA GLU A 317 -23.25 56.43 19.91
C GLU A 317 -21.92 55.82 20.37
N THR A 318 -21.77 54.52 20.15
CA THR A 318 -20.49 53.85 20.25
C THR A 318 -19.74 54.16 18.96
N THR A 319 -18.70 54.95 19.14
CA THR A 319 -17.71 55.31 18.13
C THR A 319 -17.18 54.06 17.43
N GLU A 320 -16.92 54.19 16.12
CA GLU A 320 -16.37 53.21 15.17
C GLU A 320 -14.96 52.68 15.55
N GLN A 321 -14.78 52.15 16.76
CA GLN A 321 -13.59 51.40 17.14
C GLN A 321 -13.79 49.96 16.68
N GLY A 322 -13.01 49.55 15.68
CA GLY A 322 -13.13 48.29 14.95
C GLY A 322 -13.39 47.10 15.87
N GLN A 323 -14.61 46.57 15.81
CA GLN A 323 -14.98 45.33 16.47
C GLN A 323 -14.11 44.19 15.92
N ILE A 324 -13.28 43.60 16.78
CA ILE A 324 -12.49 42.41 16.44
C ILE A 324 -13.43 41.22 16.51
N ILE A 325 -13.68 40.58 15.36
CA ILE A 325 -14.55 39.42 15.24
C ILE A 325 -13.74 38.17 15.54
N ARG A 326 -14.27 37.29 16.40
CA ARG A 326 -13.60 36.03 16.75
C ARG A 326 -13.47 35.15 15.51
N ASP A 327 -12.31 34.55 15.35
CA ASP A 327 -12.06 33.61 14.27
C ASP A 327 -12.95 32.35 14.42
N LYS A 328 -13.27 31.68 13.31
CA LYS A 328 -14.09 30.45 13.26
C LYS A 328 -15.52 30.58 13.83
N SER A 329 -16.09 31.79 13.77
CA SER A 329 -17.48 32.07 14.21
C SER A 329 -18.51 31.75 13.12
N TRP A 330 -19.80 31.78 13.47
CA TRP A 330 -20.91 31.53 12.54
C TRP A 330 -21.98 32.61 12.66
N LEU A 331 -22.90 32.63 11.69
CA LEU A 331 -24.00 33.58 11.64
C LEU A 331 -25.32 32.93 12.06
N HIS A 332 -26.02 33.53 13.01
CA HIS A 332 -27.38 33.12 13.37
C HIS A 332 -28.34 33.43 12.21
N ILE A 333 -28.97 32.38 11.68
CA ILE A 333 -30.00 32.51 10.66
C ILE A 333 -31.35 32.62 11.40
N PRO A 334 -32.15 33.67 11.16
CA PRO A 334 -33.45 33.87 11.81
C PRO A 334 -34.38 32.67 11.63
N ASP A 335 -34.90 32.13 12.74
CA ASP A 335 -35.92 31.07 12.75
C ASP A 335 -37.34 31.66 12.86
N ASP A 336 -37.46 32.83 13.49
CA ASP A 336 -38.70 33.61 13.62
C ASP A 336 -38.56 35.01 13.00
N PRO A 337 -39.68 35.64 12.57
CA PRO A 337 -39.67 37.01 12.03
C PRO A 337 -39.08 38.06 12.99
N GLN A 338 -39.14 37.79 14.31
CA GLN A 338 -38.62 38.70 15.35
C GLN A 338 -37.10 38.67 15.45
N ASP A 339 -36.44 37.66 14.87
CA ASP A 339 -34.98 37.51 14.90
C ASP A 339 -34.30 38.27 13.74
N ILE A 340 -35.07 38.86 12.82
CA ILE A 340 -34.54 39.69 11.74
C ILE A 340 -34.21 41.09 12.28
N ASN A 341 -32.95 41.30 12.65
CA ASN A 341 -32.43 42.62 13.08
C ASN A 341 -32.02 43.53 11.89
N ILE A 342 -32.61 43.34 10.71
CA ILE A 342 -32.26 44.03 9.47
C ILE A 342 -33.42 44.90 8.99
N THR A 343 -33.14 46.17 8.76
CA THR A 343 -34.10 47.15 8.23
C THR A 343 -33.80 47.45 6.76
N LEU A 344 -34.76 47.13 5.89
CA LEU A 344 -34.66 47.36 4.45
C LEU A 344 -35.53 48.56 4.06
N GLN A 345 -34.96 49.52 3.33
CA GLN A 345 -35.66 50.70 2.83
C GLN A 345 -35.59 50.79 1.31
N ARG A 346 -36.61 51.37 0.68
CA ARG A 346 -36.63 51.73 -0.74
C ARG A 346 -37.20 53.13 -0.88
N ASN A 347 -36.45 54.04 -1.51
CA ASN A 347 -36.81 55.47 -1.60
C ASN A 347 -37.18 56.08 -0.22
N GLY A 348 -36.43 55.71 0.83
CA GLY A 348 -36.68 56.13 2.21
C GLY A 348 -37.87 55.50 2.94
N GLN A 349 -38.63 54.59 2.32
CA GLN A 349 -39.76 53.87 2.94
C GLN A 349 -39.36 52.45 3.37
N PRO A 350 -39.79 51.96 4.55
CA PRO A 350 -39.49 50.60 5.01
C PRO A 350 -40.22 49.55 4.16
N VAL A 351 -39.50 48.48 3.79
CA VAL A 351 -40.05 47.35 3.04
C VAL A 351 -40.48 46.25 4.02
N LYS A 352 -41.73 45.78 3.90
CA LYS A 352 -42.21 44.62 4.66
C LYS A 352 -41.66 43.34 4.04
N ILE A 353 -41.01 42.51 4.85
CA ILE A 353 -40.44 41.22 4.43
C ILE A 353 -41.48 40.12 4.65
N ASP A 354 -41.72 39.29 3.64
CA ASP A 354 -42.40 38.01 3.83
C ASP A 354 -41.41 36.95 4.33
N PHE A 355 -41.63 36.48 5.57
CA PHE A 355 -40.72 35.56 6.24
C PHE A 355 -40.71 34.17 5.59
N GLU A 356 -41.85 33.68 5.10
CA GLU A 356 -41.92 32.36 4.47
C GLU A 356 -41.14 32.33 3.14
N THR A 357 -41.29 33.38 2.33
CA THR A 357 -40.53 33.55 1.08
C THR A 357 -39.03 33.72 1.36
N PHE A 358 -38.64 34.50 2.37
CA PHE A 358 -37.23 34.62 2.81
C PHE A 358 -36.65 33.25 3.22
N ARG A 359 -37.36 32.52 4.08
CA ARG A 359 -36.95 31.20 4.56
C ARG A 359 -36.78 30.22 3.41
N SER A 360 -37.73 30.18 2.47
CA SER A 360 -37.63 29.35 1.26
C SER A 360 -36.38 29.67 0.44
N HIS A 361 -36.02 30.95 0.29
CA HIS A 361 -34.80 31.35 -0.41
C HIS A 361 -33.51 30.98 0.34
N VAL A 362 -33.52 30.98 1.67
CA VAL A 362 -32.38 30.51 2.48
C VAL A 362 -32.25 28.98 2.37
N GLU A 363 -33.34 28.25 2.56
CA GLU A 363 -33.39 26.79 2.44
C GLU A 363 -32.96 26.32 1.05
N HIS A 364 -33.41 26.98 -0.02
CA HIS A 364 -32.99 26.67 -1.39
C HIS A 364 -31.47 26.88 -1.60
N ARG A 365 -30.88 27.94 -1.03
CA ARG A 365 -29.42 28.17 -1.12
C ARG A 365 -28.62 27.15 -0.33
N GLN A 366 -29.06 26.85 0.90
CA GLN A 366 -28.46 25.82 1.73
C GLN A 366 -28.55 24.45 1.06
N PHE A 367 -29.74 24.09 0.55
CA PHE A 367 -29.96 22.85 -0.19
C PHE A 367 -29.00 22.74 -1.38
N LYS A 368 -28.89 23.78 -2.21
CA LYS A 368 -27.96 23.79 -3.34
C LYS A 368 -26.51 23.54 -2.90
N GLN A 369 -26.08 24.12 -1.78
CA GLN A 369 -24.73 23.94 -1.23
C GLN A 369 -24.51 22.52 -0.67
N TYR A 370 -25.47 21.99 0.09
CA TYR A 370 -25.38 20.64 0.67
C TYR A 370 -25.58 19.52 -0.36
N SER A 371 -26.45 19.70 -1.36
CA SER A 371 -26.64 18.71 -2.42
C SER A 371 -25.36 18.47 -3.22
N MET A 372 -24.58 19.53 -3.49
CA MET A 372 -23.29 19.39 -4.15
C MET A 372 -22.29 18.56 -3.32
N ARG A 373 -22.27 18.72 -1.99
CA ARG A 373 -21.40 17.93 -1.09
C ARG A 373 -21.65 16.43 -1.13
N HIS A 374 -22.87 16.00 -1.41
CA HIS A 374 -23.27 14.59 -1.35
C HIS A 374 -23.46 13.97 -2.72
N THR A 375 -23.14 14.70 -3.80
CA THR A 375 -23.23 14.17 -5.15
C THR A 375 -21.94 13.42 -5.49
N ARG A 376 -22.03 12.10 -5.51
CA ARG A 376 -20.91 11.22 -5.90
C ARG A 376 -20.53 11.47 -7.36
N GLN A 377 -19.23 11.55 -7.62
CA GLN A 377 -18.68 11.78 -8.95
C GLN A 377 -18.05 10.50 -9.51
N GLU A 378 -18.34 10.19 -10.77
CA GLU A 378 -17.84 8.99 -11.45
C GLU A 378 -16.65 9.34 -12.34
N VAL A 379 -15.43 9.14 -11.83
CA VAL A 379 -14.16 9.47 -12.54
C VAL A 379 -14.02 8.74 -13.87
N SER A 380 -14.57 7.53 -13.99
CA SER A 380 -14.58 6.74 -15.22
C SER A 380 -15.30 7.42 -16.39
N SER A 381 -16.16 8.42 -16.12
CA SER A 381 -16.81 9.23 -17.16
C SER A 381 -15.88 10.30 -17.77
N LEU A 382 -14.75 10.61 -17.14
CA LEU A 382 -13.84 11.68 -17.54
C LEU A 382 -12.85 11.26 -18.64
N TYR A 383 -12.81 9.96 -18.97
CA TYR A 383 -11.88 9.40 -19.96
C TYR A 383 -12.51 8.25 -20.73
N GLN A 384 -11.92 7.92 -21.89
CA GLN A 384 -12.33 6.78 -22.69
C GLN A 384 -11.51 5.54 -22.28
N ALA A 385 -12.19 4.44 -21.94
CA ALA A 385 -11.54 3.16 -21.66
C ALA A 385 -10.79 2.64 -22.89
N ILE A 386 -9.68 1.94 -22.64
CA ILE A 386 -8.90 1.32 -23.71
C ILE A 386 -9.65 0.07 -24.20
N GLU A 387 -10.00 0.07 -25.48
CA GLU A 387 -10.63 -1.04 -26.17
C GLU A 387 -9.73 -1.54 -27.30
N GLY A 388 -9.61 -2.85 -27.44
CA GLY A 388 -8.90 -3.49 -28.54
C GLY A 388 -9.84 -4.34 -29.40
N SER A 389 -9.46 -4.57 -30.64
CA SER A 389 -10.15 -5.51 -31.51
C SER A 389 -9.66 -6.92 -31.22
N TYR A 390 -10.53 -7.81 -30.73
CA TYR A 390 -10.16 -9.20 -30.52
C TYR A 390 -9.81 -9.90 -31.84
N ARG A 391 -8.64 -10.53 -31.89
CA ARG A 391 -8.15 -11.27 -33.07
C ARG A 391 -7.85 -12.73 -32.73
N GLN A 392 -8.27 -13.64 -33.61
CA GLN A 392 -8.00 -15.08 -33.47
C GLN A 392 -6.59 -15.44 -33.95
N LEU A 393 -5.57 -14.98 -33.23
CA LEU A 393 -4.17 -15.12 -33.62
C LEU A 393 -3.63 -16.57 -33.52
N ASN A 394 -4.37 -17.44 -32.84
CA ASN A 394 -4.02 -18.85 -32.71
C ASN A 394 -4.25 -19.68 -33.99
N GLN A 395 -5.04 -19.20 -34.94
CA GLN A 395 -5.34 -19.93 -36.17
C GLN A 395 -4.23 -19.74 -37.20
N TYR A 396 -3.62 -20.83 -37.65
CA TYR A 396 -2.59 -20.80 -38.69
C TYR A 396 -3.04 -21.64 -39.89
N HIS A 397 -2.94 -21.06 -41.09
CA HIS A 397 -3.21 -21.74 -42.34
C HIS A 397 -1.89 -22.18 -42.97
N SER A 398 -1.76 -23.48 -43.23
CA SER A 398 -0.54 -24.04 -43.81
C SER A 398 -0.28 -23.51 -45.21
N VAL A 399 0.98 -23.10 -45.48
CA VAL A 399 1.41 -22.69 -46.82
C VAL A 399 1.30 -23.82 -47.85
N GLN A 400 1.27 -25.08 -47.40
CA GLN A 400 1.12 -26.26 -48.26
C GLN A 400 -0.23 -26.24 -49.00
N LEU A 401 -1.24 -25.55 -48.46
CA LEU A 401 -2.57 -25.44 -49.07
C LEU A 401 -2.63 -24.38 -50.18
N HIS A 402 -1.62 -23.50 -50.29
CA HIS A 402 -1.55 -22.48 -51.34
C HIS A 402 -0.91 -23.00 -52.63
N PHE A 403 -0.30 -24.19 -52.61
CA PHE A 403 0.27 -24.79 -53.80
C PHE A 403 -0.80 -25.14 -54.83
N PRO A 404 -0.46 -25.05 -56.13
CA PRO A 404 -1.33 -25.54 -57.19
C PRO A 404 -1.75 -27.01 -56.99
N VAL A 405 -2.97 -27.34 -57.42
CA VAL A 405 -3.59 -28.67 -57.20
C VAL A 405 -2.72 -29.83 -57.70
N HIS A 406 -1.91 -29.63 -58.74
CA HIS A 406 -1.05 -30.68 -59.30
C HIS A 406 0.06 -31.17 -58.35
N TYR A 407 0.39 -30.42 -57.29
CA TYR A 407 1.32 -30.86 -56.24
C TYR A 407 0.66 -31.87 -55.26
N ASN A 408 -0.66 -32.06 -55.32
CA ASN A 408 -1.42 -32.98 -54.47
C ASN A 408 -1.28 -32.75 -52.94
N LEU A 409 -1.02 -31.50 -52.52
CA LEU A 409 -0.83 -31.11 -51.11
C LEU A 409 -2.13 -30.68 -50.41
N SER A 410 -3.18 -30.36 -51.17
CA SER A 410 -4.46 -29.88 -50.64
C SER A 410 -5.18 -30.92 -49.74
N LEU A 411 -6.24 -30.49 -49.07
CA LEU A 411 -7.09 -31.37 -48.25
C LEU A 411 -7.72 -32.53 -49.05
N MET A 412 -7.94 -32.34 -50.36
CA MET A 412 -8.39 -33.42 -51.24
C MET A 412 -7.25 -34.42 -51.49
N GLY A 413 -6.02 -33.90 -51.64
CA GLY A 413 -4.79 -34.67 -51.79
C GLY A 413 -4.85 -35.68 -52.93
N VAL A 414 -4.01 -36.72 -52.84
CA VAL A 414 -4.15 -37.91 -53.70
C VAL A 414 -5.39 -38.70 -53.25
N GLN A 415 -6.20 -39.16 -54.21
CA GLN A 415 -7.38 -40.00 -53.97
C GLN A 415 -6.99 -41.29 -53.22
N VAL A 416 -7.90 -41.84 -52.41
CA VAL A 416 -7.63 -43.04 -51.59
C VAL A 416 -7.32 -44.27 -52.44
N SER A 417 -7.87 -44.33 -53.66
CA SER A 417 -7.60 -45.34 -54.69
C SER A 417 -6.47 -44.93 -55.67
N GLY A 418 -5.72 -43.87 -55.38
CA GLY A 418 -4.65 -43.36 -56.24
C GLY A 418 -3.35 -44.18 -56.17
N ASP A 419 -2.45 -43.91 -57.10
CA ASP A 419 -1.12 -44.53 -57.20
C ASP A 419 -0.32 -44.37 -55.87
N PRO A 420 0.12 -45.48 -55.22
CA PRO A 420 0.95 -45.42 -54.02
C PRO A 420 2.22 -44.57 -54.19
N LEU A 421 2.83 -44.56 -55.39
CA LEU A 421 4.03 -43.75 -55.65
C LEU A 421 3.69 -42.25 -55.65
N ALA A 422 2.56 -41.85 -56.21
CA ALA A 422 2.09 -40.47 -56.16
C ALA A 422 1.81 -40.02 -54.72
N LYS A 423 1.20 -40.89 -53.90
CA LYS A 423 0.99 -40.63 -52.46
C LYS A 423 2.33 -40.50 -51.71
N ALA A 424 3.30 -41.36 -51.97
CA ALA A 424 4.62 -41.30 -51.36
C ALA A 424 5.38 -40.01 -51.72
N LYS A 425 5.37 -39.59 -53.00
CA LYS A 425 5.97 -38.33 -53.46
C LYS A 425 5.32 -37.11 -52.83
N ALA A 426 3.98 -37.08 -52.75
CA ALA A 426 3.27 -36.00 -52.08
C ALA A 426 3.65 -35.95 -50.59
N ASN A 427 3.72 -37.09 -49.91
CA ASN A 427 4.14 -37.14 -48.50
C ASN A 427 5.60 -36.73 -48.29
N GLN A 428 6.50 -37.06 -49.23
CA GLN A 428 7.88 -36.59 -49.19
C GLN A 428 7.95 -35.06 -49.25
N LEU A 429 7.21 -34.43 -50.17
CA LEU A 429 7.14 -32.97 -50.26
C LEU A 429 6.47 -32.34 -49.03
N LYS A 430 5.41 -32.94 -48.50
CA LYS A 430 4.78 -32.51 -47.24
C LYS A 430 5.79 -32.51 -46.08
N GLY A 431 6.54 -33.60 -45.92
CA GLY A 431 7.57 -33.71 -44.88
C GLY A 431 8.66 -32.65 -45.03
N TYR A 432 9.09 -32.36 -46.26
CA TYR A 432 10.04 -31.27 -46.54
C TYR A 432 9.48 -29.90 -46.16
N LEU A 433 8.24 -29.58 -46.58
CA LEU A 433 7.61 -28.29 -46.31
C LEU A 433 7.24 -28.09 -44.83
N LEU A 434 6.95 -29.18 -44.11
CA LEU A 434 6.55 -29.14 -42.70
C LEU A 434 7.59 -28.43 -41.82
N ILE A 435 8.89 -28.54 -42.12
CA ILE A 435 9.93 -27.87 -41.34
C ILE A 435 9.74 -26.34 -41.35
N PHE A 436 9.47 -25.77 -42.52
CA PHE A 436 9.24 -24.33 -42.66
C PHE A 436 7.87 -23.91 -42.11
N ASP A 437 6.85 -24.71 -42.41
CA ASP A 437 5.47 -24.48 -42.01
C ASP A 437 5.32 -24.52 -40.49
N GLN A 438 6.03 -25.42 -39.82
CA GLN A 438 6.05 -25.53 -38.36
C GLN A 438 6.66 -24.31 -37.68
N LEU A 439 7.71 -23.69 -38.26
CA LEU A 439 8.31 -22.46 -37.73
C LEU A 439 7.28 -21.32 -37.75
N MET A 440 6.57 -21.16 -38.86
CA MET A 440 5.52 -20.15 -39.03
C MET A 440 4.29 -20.40 -38.14
N ALA A 441 3.89 -21.67 -38.00
CA ALA A 441 2.79 -22.06 -37.12
C ALA A 441 3.12 -21.82 -35.63
N ASN A 442 4.33 -22.19 -35.20
CA ASN A 442 4.81 -21.91 -33.85
C ASN A 442 4.87 -20.40 -33.58
N PHE A 443 5.30 -19.61 -34.57
CA PHE A 443 5.33 -18.16 -34.45
C PHE A 443 3.93 -17.57 -34.21
N SER A 444 2.91 -18.00 -34.98
CA SER A 444 1.52 -17.59 -34.76
C SER A 444 1.04 -17.93 -33.34
N LYS A 445 1.36 -19.13 -32.86
CA LYS A 445 1.02 -19.55 -31.50
C LYS A 445 1.73 -18.72 -30.43
N ASN A 446 2.99 -18.35 -30.66
CA ASN A 446 3.77 -17.50 -29.76
C ASN A 446 3.23 -16.06 -29.70
N ILE A 447 2.79 -15.50 -30.82
CA ILE A 447 2.12 -14.19 -30.84
C ILE A 447 0.85 -14.25 -29.98
N ASN A 448 0.02 -15.27 -30.17
CA ASN A 448 -1.18 -15.45 -29.36
C ASN A 448 -0.87 -15.63 -27.86
N ASN A 449 0.30 -16.18 -27.51
CA ASN A 449 0.76 -16.36 -26.13
C ASN A 449 1.27 -15.06 -25.49
N LEU A 450 1.43 -13.95 -26.23
CA LEU A 450 1.94 -12.69 -25.68
C LEU A 450 1.09 -12.19 -24.49
N LYS A 451 -0.24 -12.26 -24.59
CA LYS A 451 -1.14 -11.90 -23.48
C LYS A 451 -0.86 -12.70 -22.20
N THR A 452 -0.49 -13.97 -22.33
CA THR A 452 -0.14 -14.83 -21.20
C THR A 452 1.28 -14.56 -20.70
N LEU A 453 2.21 -14.23 -21.61
CA LEU A 453 3.58 -13.85 -21.25
C LEU A 453 3.63 -12.52 -20.49
N PHE A 454 2.79 -11.53 -20.85
CA PHE A 454 2.68 -10.25 -20.16
C PHE A 454 1.72 -10.27 -18.95
N SER A 455 1.00 -11.39 -18.74
CA SER A 455 0.09 -11.52 -17.60
C SER A 455 0.83 -11.85 -16.29
N ILE A 456 0.39 -11.35 -15.14
CA ILE A 456 0.85 -11.76 -13.80
C ILE A 456 0.21 -13.05 -13.30
N ASP A 457 -0.60 -13.72 -14.14
CA ASP A 457 -1.16 -15.04 -13.83
C ASP A 457 -0.06 -16.11 -13.79
N LYS A 458 -0.07 -16.91 -12.73
CA LYS A 458 0.91 -17.96 -12.44
C LYS A 458 0.63 -19.27 -13.19
N GLN A 459 -0.44 -19.33 -13.98
CA GLN A 459 -0.83 -20.53 -14.74
C GLN A 459 0.18 -20.93 -15.83
N SER A 460 0.95 -19.97 -16.35
CA SER A 460 1.93 -20.27 -17.40
C SER A 460 3.29 -20.63 -16.84
N THR A 461 3.86 -21.71 -17.36
CA THR A 461 5.21 -22.20 -17.03
C THR A 461 6.14 -22.23 -18.24
N GLN A 462 5.70 -21.65 -19.38
CA GLN A 462 6.43 -21.63 -20.64
C GLN A 462 6.21 -20.32 -21.42
N SER A 463 7.25 -19.87 -22.10
CA SER A 463 7.25 -18.67 -22.94
C SER A 463 6.91 -18.99 -24.39
N TYR A 464 7.33 -20.17 -24.85
CA TYR A 464 7.14 -20.65 -26.22
C TYR A 464 6.11 -21.76 -26.24
N GLN A 465 5.38 -21.87 -27.36
CA GLN A 465 4.37 -22.89 -27.55
C GLN A 465 4.55 -23.61 -28.89
N PHE A 466 4.36 -24.92 -28.85
CA PHE A 466 4.37 -25.75 -30.05
C PHE A 466 2.97 -25.81 -30.70
N TYR A 467 2.86 -25.54 -32.00
CA TYR A 467 1.63 -25.71 -32.76
C TYR A 467 1.51 -27.13 -33.29
N HIS A 468 0.43 -27.84 -32.96
CA HIS A 468 0.18 -29.19 -33.48
C HIS A 468 -0.78 -29.12 -34.67
N PHE A 469 -0.33 -29.55 -35.85
CA PHE A 469 -1.22 -29.65 -37.01
C PHE A 469 -2.16 -30.84 -36.88
N GLU A 470 -3.45 -30.59 -36.96
CA GLU A 470 -4.47 -31.64 -36.95
C GLU A 470 -4.73 -32.19 -38.37
N PRO A 471 -5.16 -33.46 -38.52
CA PRO A 471 -5.53 -34.03 -39.82
C PRO A 471 -6.62 -33.27 -40.57
N THR A 472 -7.45 -32.49 -39.86
CA THR A 472 -8.44 -31.59 -40.43
C THR A 472 -7.83 -30.37 -41.13
N SER A 473 -6.61 -29.98 -40.74
CA SER A 473 -5.87 -28.86 -41.31
C SER A 473 -4.97 -29.32 -42.47
N LEU A 474 -4.36 -30.50 -42.35
CA LEU A 474 -3.52 -31.11 -43.38
C LEU A 474 -3.76 -32.63 -43.43
N LYS A 475 -4.21 -33.12 -44.60
CA LYS A 475 -4.46 -34.56 -44.81
C LYS A 475 -3.18 -35.38 -44.56
N ASP A 476 -3.32 -36.49 -43.83
CA ASP A 476 -2.25 -37.45 -43.48
C ASP A 476 -1.11 -36.88 -42.59
N ILE A 477 -1.25 -35.67 -42.04
CA ILE A 477 -0.17 -35.01 -41.26
C ILE A 477 0.20 -35.76 -39.97
N GLY A 478 -0.75 -36.46 -39.37
CA GLY A 478 -0.53 -37.22 -38.13
C GLY A 478 0.54 -38.30 -38.26
N THR A 479 0.86 -38.75 -39.48
CA THR A 479 1.92 -39.74 -39.72
C THR A 479 3.34 -39.19 -39.56
N PHE A 480 3.50 -37.85 -39.55
CA PHE A 480 4.79 -37.18 -39.38
C PHE A 480 5.11 -36.85 -37.92
N TYR A 481 4.15 -37.01 -37.01
CA TYR A 481 4.31 -36.73 -35.60
C TYR A 481 4.54 -38.00 -34.78
N PRO A 482 5.32 -37.92 -33.69
CA PRO A 482 5.42 -39.01 -32.74
C PRO A 482 4.09 -39.18 -31.98
N GLU A 483 3.92 -40.31 -31.31
CA GLU A 483 2.80 -40.50 -30.37
C GLU A 483 2.84 -39.46 -29.25
N SER A 484 1.69 -38.89 -28.89
CA SER A 484 1.60 -37.81 -27.87
C SER A 484 2.50 -36.58 -28.16
N PRO A 485 2.37 -35.95 -29.35
CA PRO A 485 3.30 -34.93 -29.82
C PRO A 485 3.42 -33.74 -28.87
N LYS A 486 2.31 -33.28 -28.28
CA LYS A 486 2.30 -32.16 -27.33
C LYS A 486 3.25 -32.39 -26.16
N ALA A 487 3.17 -33.55 -25.49
CA ALA A 487 3.99 -33.82 -24.31
C ALA A 487 5.49 -33.85 -24.65
N ILE A 488 5.85 -34.48 -25.78
CA ILE A 488 7.23 -34.59 -26.24
C ILE A 488 7.79 -33.21 -26.60
N PHE A 489 7.04 -32.40 -27.36
CA PHE A 489 7.52 -31.09 -27.77
C PHE A 489 7.52 -30.07 -26.63
N ASP A 490 6.58 -30.14 -25.68
CA ASP A 490 6.62 -29.31 -24.47
C ASP A 490 7.88 -29.65 -23.64
N GLU A 491 8.24 -30.94 -23.50
CA GLU A 491 9.49 -31.35 -22.82
C GLU A 491 10.75 -30.88 -23.57
N LEU A 492 10.77 -31.02 -24.90
CA LEU A 492 11.89 -30.57 -25.73
C LEU A 492 12.06 -29.06 -25.66
N LEU A 493 10.98 -28.29 -25.79
CA LEU A 493 11.01 -26.83 -25.69
C LEU A 493 11.46 -26.38 -24.30
N ALA A 494 11.03 -27.05 -23.23
CA ALA A 494 11.45 -26.71 -21.87
C ALA A 494 12.97 -26.80 -21.65
N LYS A 495 13.72 -27.55 -22.47
CA LYS A 495 15.19 -27.61 -22.42
C LYS A 495 15.85 -26.34 -22.96
N PHE A 496 15.17 -25.61 -23.85
CA PHE A 496 15.67 -24.40 -24.51
C PHE A 496 14.93 -23.12 -24.07
N ASP A 497 13.78 -23.25 -23.43
CA ASP A 497 13.02 -22.12 -22.91
C ASP A 497 13.59 -21.65 -21.58
N HIS A 498 14.31 -20.53 -21.61
CA HIS A 498 14.74 -19.79 -20.43
C HIS A 498 13.56 -19.03 -19.80
N PHE A 499 12.52 -19.76 -19.43
CA PHE A 499 11.24 -19.21 -18.98
C PHE A 499 11.41 -18.21 -17.83
N PHE A 500 12.16 -18.59 -16.79
CA PHE A 500 12.37 -17.75 -15.62
C PHE A 500 13.05 -16.41 -15.95
N ASP A 501 14.08 -16.43 -16.81
CA ASP A 501 14.74 -15.20 -17.27
C ASP A 501 13.79 -14.32 -18.08
N ARG A 502 13.15 -14.91 -19.11
CA ARG A 502 12.31 -14.16 -20.04
C ARG A 502 11.09 -13.59 -19.34
N LYS A 503 10.42 -14.39 -18.50
CA LYS A 503 9.30 -13.95 -17.68
C LYS A 503 9.77 -12.90 -16.67
N GLY A 504 10.92 -13.11 -16.03
CA GLY A 504 11.52 -12.18 -15.10
C GLY A 504 11.73 -10.78 -15.71
N ARG A 505 12.27 -10.70 -16.92
CA ARG A 505 12.46 -9.44 -17.67
C ARG A 505 11.16 -8.76 -18.04
N VAL A 506 10.11 -9.53 -18.38
CA VAL A 506 8.77 -8.97 -18.64
C VAL A 506 8.20 -8.37 -17.36
N LEU A 507 8.32 -9.05 -16.22
CA LEU A 507 7.87 -8.50 -14.94
C LEU A 507 8.68 -7.27 -14.52
N ASP A 508 9.99 -7.24 -14.80
CA ASP A 508 10.82 -6.04 -14.56
C ASP A 508 10.38 -4.86 -15.43
N TYR A 509 10.02 -5.12 -16.69
CA TYR A 509 9.44 -4.10 -17.56
C TYR A 509 8.13 -3.57 -17.01
N LEU A 510 7.24 -4.44 -16.51
CA LEU A 510 5.98 -4.02 -15.90
C LEU A 510 6.21 -3.19 -14.63
N LEU A 511 7.17 -3.56 -13.78
CA LEU A 511 7.54 -2.77 -12.60
C LEU A 511 8.06 -1.39 -13.00
N ALA A 512 8.88 -1.32 -14.05
CA ALA A 512 9.44 -0.07 -14.55
C ALA A 512 8.37 0.91 -15.06
N LEU A 513 7.21 0.44 -15.52
CA LEU A 513 6.07 1.31 -15.88
C LEU A 513 5.59 2.16 -14.69
N TYR A 514 5.74 1.65 -13.47
CA TYR A 514 5.41 2.35 -12.23
C TYR A 514 6.60 3.10 -11.61
N GLY A 515 7.75 3.11 -12.29
CA GLY A 515 9.00 3.64 -11.72
C GLY A 515 9.56 2.78 -10.58
N GLU A 516 9.11 1.54 -10.44
CA GLU A 516 9.54 0.62 -9.38
C GLU A 516 10.63 -0.33 -9.87
N SER A 517 11.49 -0.76 -8.94
CA SER A 517 12.48 -1.82 -9.19
C SER A 517 12.60 -2.72 -7.98
N LEU A 518 12.64 -4.03 -8.23
CA LEU A 518 12.77 -5.03 -7.17
C LEU A 518 14.10 -5.76 -7.32
N ASP A 519 15.12 -5.31 -6.57
CA ASP A 519 16.41 -5.98 -6.53
C ASP A 519 16.29 -7.36 -5.86
N GLN A 520 16.77 -8.38 -6.56
CA GLN A 520 16.73 -9.78 -6.13
C GLN A 520 18.11 -10.36 -5.85
N THR A 521 19.17 -9.53 -5.88
CA THR A 521 20.54 -9.95 -5.55
C THR A 521 20.62 -10.53 -4.13
N LEU A 522 19.93 -9.91 -3.17
CA LEU A 522 19.85 -10.38 -1.78
C LEU A 522 19.36 -11.83 -1.69
N LEU A 523 18.23 -12.14 -2.33
CA LEU A 523 17.63 -13.47 -2.30
C LEU A 523 18.49 -14.53 -3.00
N ARG A 524 19.26 -14.12 -4.03
CA ARG A 524 20.21 -15.00 -4.71
C ARG A 524 21.45 -15.28 -3.84
N GLN A 525 21.98 -14.26 -3.17
CA GLN A 525 23.16 -14.39 -2.30
C GLN A 525 22.86 -15.21 -1.05
N PHE A 526 21.69 -15.02 -0.45
CA PHE A 526 21.29 -15.66 0.80
C PHE A 526 20.22 -16.75 0.59
N ASN A 527 20.45 -17.63 -0.40
CA ASN A 527 19.57 -18.77 -0.68
C ASN A 527 19.87 -19.95 0.24
N PHE A 528 19.27 -19.96 1.44
CA PHE A 528 19.40 -21.06 2.41
C PHE A 528 18.39 -22.19 2.21
N TYR A 529 17.34 -21.98 1.40
CA TYR A 529 16.14 -22.81 1.46
C TYR A 529 15.84 -23.58 0.17
N ASP A 530 16.16 -23.02 -0.99
CA ASP A 530 15.67 -23.54 -2.27
C ASP A 530 16.78 -24.16 -3.11
N SER A 531 16.38 -25.16 -3.91
CA SER A 531 17.18 -25.55 -5.08
C SER A 531 17.25 -24.40 -6.09
N GLN A 532 18.19 -24.44 -7.05
CA GLN A 532 18.30 -23.41 -8.09
C GLN A 532 16.97 -23.12 -8.81
N ARG A 533 16.23 -24.16 -9.22
CA ARG A 533 14.91 -23.99 -9.86
C ARG A 533 13.87 -23.44 -8.88
N GLY A 534 13.91 -23.85 -7.62
CA GLY A 534 13.02 -23.34 -6.58
C GLY A 534 13.26 -21.86 -6.30
N LEU A 535 14.53 -21.42 -6.31
CA LEU A 535 14.91 -20.03 -6.16
C LEU A 535 14.34 -19.19 -7.30
N GLU A 536 14.53 -19.57 -8.57
CA GLU A 536 13.98 -18.82 -9.70
C GLU A 536 12.44 -18.70 -9.62
N GLN A 537 11.76 -19.75 -9.17
CA GLN A 537 10.32 -19.70 -8.93
C GLN A 537 9.95 -18.72 -7.82
N GLN A 538 10.65 -18.74 -6.68
CA GLN A 538 10.45 -17.79 -5.58
C GLN A 538 10.69 -16.34 -6.01
N LEU A 539 11.69 -16.11 -6.86
CA LEU A 539 11.99 -14.79 -7.41
C LEU A 539 10.85 -14.28 -8.30
N LEU A 540 10.29 -15.11 -9.17
CA LEU A 540 9.09 -14.73 -9.93
C LEU A 540 7.89 -14.52 -9.00
N ASP A 541 7.67 -15.39 -8.02
CA ASP A 541 6.58 -15.28 -7.06
C ASP A 541 6.61 -13.97 -6.29
N ASN A 542 7.81 -13.50 -5.91
CA ASN A 542 7.99 -12.20 -5.27
C ASN A 542 7.62 -11.04 -6.21
N LYS A 543 8.06 -11.08 -7.48
CA LYS A 543 7.68 -10.08 -8.48
C LYS A 543 6.18 -10.06 -8.77
N TYR A 544 5.55 -11.23 -8.89
CA TYR A 544 4.10 -11.32 -9.05
C TYR A 544 3.39 -10.69 -7.86
N HIS A 545 3.80 -11.01 -6.63
CA HIS A 545 3.20 -10.45 -5.44
C HIS A 545 3.33 -8.92 -5.39
N TYR A 546 4.52 -8.40 -5.70
CA TYR A 546 4.76 -6.96 -5.76
C TYR A 546 3.88 -6.28 -6.82
N LEU A 547 3.84 -6.82 -8.04
CA LEU A 547 3.04 -6.28 -9.14
C LEU A 547 1.54 -6.28 -8.85
N THR A 548 1.02 -7.33 -8.20
CA THR A 548 -0.39 -7.38 -7.79
C THR A 548 -0.79 -6.22 -6.88
N SER A 549 0.16 -5.67 -6.12
CA SER A 549 -0.10 -4.58 -5.16
C SER A 549 0.68 -3.31 -5.47
N VAL A 550 1.28 -3.18 -6.67
CA VAL A 550 2.24 -2.09 -6.99
C VAL A 550 1.63 -0.70 -6.80
N VAL A 551 0.37 -0.51 -7.20
CA VAL A 551 -0.36 0.76 -7.04
C VAL A 551 -0.49 1.12 -5.56
N ALA A 552 -0.93 0.17 -4.73
CA ALA A 552 -1.05 0.38 -3.29
C ALA A 552 0.32 0.59 -2.64
N LEU A 553 1.35 -0.17 -3.03
CA LEU A 553 2.71 -0.04 -2.52
C LEU A 553 3.37 1.30 -2.90
N GLY A 554 3.04 1.85 -4.06
CA GLY A 554 3.49 3.18 -4.50
C GLY A 554 2.79 4.29 -3.72
N ARG A 555 1.45 4.25 -3.67
CA ARG A 555 0.62 5.24 -2.96
C ARG A 555 0.89 5.25 -1.45
N ASP A 556 0.95 4.07 -0.84
CA ASP A 556 0.99 3.89 0.62
C ASP A 556 2.42 3.68 1.16
N ARG A 557 3.46 4.10 0.41
CA ARG A 557 4.88 3.89 0.79
C ARG A 557 5.24 4.34 2.21
N GLY A 558 4.66 5.46 2.67
CA GLY A 558 4.86 6.04 4.00
C GLY A 558 3.70 5.76 4.95
N ALA A 559 2.77 4.87 4.60
CA ALA A 559 1.59 4.59 5.40
C ALA A 559 1.95 3.85 6.69
N GLY A 560 1.46 4.38 7.81
CA GLY A 560 1.36 3.63 9.05
C GLY A 560 0.23 2.60 8.98
N PHE A 561 0.23 1.64 9.90
CA PHE A 561 -0.95 0.78 10.07
C PHE A 561 -2.04 1.56 10.84
N ASP A 562 -3.28 1.15 10.64
CA ASP A 562 -4.44 1.68 11.36
C ASP A 562 -4.53 1.00 12.74
N TYR A 563 -4.05 1.68 13.78
CA TYR A 563 -4.09 1.18 15.15
C TYR A 563 -5.52 1.17 15.75
N ARG A 564 -6.52 1.77 15.07
CA ARG A 564 -7.94 1.72 15.44
C ARG A 564 -8.65 0.50 14.85
N SER A 565 -7.98 -0.27 13.99
CA SER A 565 -8.52 -1.48 13.37
C SER A 565 -7.79 -2.73 13.84
N TYR A 566 -8.48 -3.88 13.80
CA TYR A 566 -7.86 -5.16 14.08
C TYR A 566 -6.90 -5.53 12.95
N ARG A 567 -5.73 -6.07 13.29
CA ARG A 567 -4.81 -6.60 12.30
C ARG A 567 -5.21 -8.04 11.94
N GLU A 568 -5.74 -8.22 10.74
CA GLU A 568 -5.97 -9.55 10.17
C GLU A 568 -4.74 -9.99 9.36
N PHE A 569 -4.61 -11.29 9.07
CA PHE A 569 -3.47 -11.84 8.33
C PHE A 569 -3.21 -11.15 6.98
N GLU A 570 -4.25 -10.62 6.33
CA GLU A 570 -4.19 -10.05 4.98
C GLU A 570 -4.54 -8.55 4.92
N ARG A 571 -4.84 -7.92 6.06
CA ARG A 571 -5.37 -6.55 6.10
C ARG A 571 -4.71 -5.74 7.21
N ASN A 572 -4.72 -4.42 7.05
CA ASN A 572 -4.15 -3.48 8.02
C ASN A 572 -2.64 -3.69 8.28
N ILE A 573 -1.88 -3.86 7.19
CA ILE A 573 -0.42 -3.85 7.21
C ILE A 573 0.04 -2.50 6.69
N GLY A 574 0.91 -1.81 7.46
CA GLY A 574 1.49 -0.54 7.02
C GLY A 574 2.26 -0.70 5.71
N GLY A 575 2.14 0.27 4.80
CA GLY A 575 2.71 0.13 3.45
C GLY A 575 4.23 0.03 3.46
N PHE A 576 4.92 0.72 4.37
CA PHE A 576 6.37 0.56 4.58
C PHE A 576 6.75 -0.87 4.97
N GLN A 577 6.03 -1.49 5.92
CA GLN A 577 6.25 -2.88 6.31
C GLN A 577 6.03 -3.83 5.12
N CYS A 578 4.96 -3.59 4.35
CA CYS A 578 4.62 -4.39 3.17
C CYS A 578 5.74 -4.36 2.12
N ARG A 579 6.23 -3.15 1.78
CA ARG A 579 7.35 -2.94 0.86
C ARG A 579 8.62 -3.64 1.34
N LEU A 580 9.01 -3.44 2.60
CA LEU A 580 10.21 -4.07 3.17
C LEU A 580 10.14 -5.60 3.06
N SER A 581 8.98 -6.18 3.34
CA SER A 581 8.81 -7.63 3.30
C SER A 581 8.99 -8.16 1.88
N CYS A 582 8.53 -7.45 0.86
CA CYS A 582 8.76 -7.83 -0.53
C CYS A 582 10.25 -7.71 -0.93
N HIS A 583 10.92 -6.60 -0.57
CA HIS A 583 12.36 -6.43 -0.86
C HIS A 583 13.24 -7.48 -0.15
N LEU A 584 12.86 -7.90 1.05
CA LEU A 584 13.60 -8.89 1.83
C LEU A 584 13.16 -10.34 1.56
N GLY A 585 12.12 -10.56 0.74
CA GLY A 585 11.51 -11.88 0.52
C GLY A 585 11.04 -12.55 1.82
N MET A 586 10.40 -11.77 2.67
CA MET A 586 9.80 -12.18 3.95
C MET A 586 8.28 -12.31 3.84
N GLN A 587 7.67 -13.08 4.74
CA GLN A 587 6.23 -13.36 4.66
C GLN A 587 5.39 -12.24 5.29
N LEU A 588 4.30 -11.89 4.61
CA LEU A 588 3.31 -10.93 5.12
C LEU A 588 2.11 -11.60 5.81
N MET A 589 1.79 -12.83 5.40
CA MET A 589 0.51 -13.49 5.70
C MET A 589 0.54 -14.40 6.94
N ARG A 590 1.54 -14.28 7.82
CA ARG A 590 1.73 -15.17 8.97
C ARG A 590 2.05 -14.43 10.25
N TRP A 591 1.12 -13.60 10.69
CA TRP A 591 1.27 -12.79 11.89
C TRP A 591 0.36 -13.30 13.03
N PRO A 592 0.84 -13.41 14.29
CA PRO A 592 2.22 -13.27 14.74
C PRO A 592 3.14 -14.36 14.20
N TYR A 593 4.42 -14.03 13.99
CA TYR A 593 5.35 -14.91 13.26
C TYR A 593 5.78 -16.11 14.13
N MET A 594 5.75 -16.01 15.46
CA MET A 594 6.04 -17.16 16.34
C MET A 594 4.88 -18.16 16.45
N SER A 595 3.71 -17.85 15.89
CA SER A 595 2.51 -18.69 16.05
C SER A 595 2.67 -20.10 15.49
N SER A 596 3.39 -20.29 14.38
CA SER A 596 3.65 -21.61 13.79
C SER A 596 4.50 -22.51 14.69
N ILE A 597 5.49 -21.92 15.36
CA ILE A 597 6.30 -22.63 16.35
C ILE A 597 5.45 -22.92 17.57
N LYS A 598 4.80 -21.92 18.20
CA LYS A 598 4.02 -22.09 19.44
C LYS A 598 2.83 -23.07 19.33
N ARG A 599 2.28 -23.29 18.13
CA ARG A 599 1.26 -24.33 17.89
C ARG A 599 1.82 -25.75 18.01
N GLN A 600 3.11 -25.90 17.77
CA GLN A 600 3.87 -27.10 18.10
C GLN A 600 4.41 -26.85 19.52
N PRO A 601 4.28 -27.75 20.48
CA PRO A 601 4.99 -27.57 21.76
C PRO A 601 6.49 -27.73 21.47
N LEU A 602 7.14 -26.67 20.98
CA LEU A 602 8.54 -26.67 20.53
C LEU A 602 9.15 -25.31 20.87
N ASP A 603 10.20 -25.32 21.69
CA ASP A 603 10.99 -24.12 22.01
C ASP A 603 12.38 -24.20 21.39
N ILE A 604 12.86 -23.08 20.84
CA ILE A 604 14.24 -22.96 20.37
C ILE A 604 15.11 -22.50 21.53
N VAL A 605 16.12 -23.30 21.87
CA VAL A 605 17.03 -23.06 23.00
C VAL A 605 18.48 -23.01 22.52
N THR A 606 19.37 -22.50 23.37
CA THR A 606 20.81 -22.53 23.11
C THR A 606 21.30 -23.98 22.99
N ASP A 607 22.37 -24.21 22.21
CA ASP A 607 22.89 -25.56 22.03
C ASP A 607 23.32 -26.21 23.35
N HIS A 608 23.82 -25.41 24.31
CA HIS A 608 24.15 -25.89 25.64
C HIS A 608 22.91 -26.37 26.41
N ALA A 609 21.82 -25.60 26.39
CA ALA A 609 20.55 -26.02 27.01
C ALA A 609 19.96 -27.27 26.32
N PHE A 610 20.07 -27.34 24.98
CA PHE A 610 19.66 -28.51 24.21
C PHE A 610 20.47 -29.76 24.58
N GLN A 611 21.79 -29.63 24.76
CA GLN A 611 22.66 -30.71 25.21
C GLN A 611 22.29 -31.18 26.62
N GLN A 612 22.05 -30.26 27.56
CA GLN A 612 21.64 -30.60 28.92
C GLN A 612 20.29 -31.34 28.95
N ALA A 613 19.30 -30.87 28.19
CA ALA A 613 17.99 -31.50 28.11
C ALA A 613 18.04 -32.91 27.50
N ASN A 614 19.01 -33.17 26.60
CA ASN A 614 19.17 -34.46 25.91
C ASN A 614 20.28 -35.36 26.48
N PHE A 615 21.00 -34.93 27.52
CA PHE A 615 22.15 -35.65 28.08
C PHE A 615 21.77 -37.07 28.54
N SER A 616 20.59 -37.23 29.14
CA SER A 616 20.08 -38.51 29.65
C SER A 616 19.75 -39.53 28.56
N HIS A 617 19.67 -39.11 27.29
CA HIS A 617 19.28 -39.96 26.16
C HIS A 617 20.46 -40.58 25.40
N HIS A 618 21.72 -40.23 25.74
CA HIS A 618 22.93 -40.73 25.06
C HIS A 618 22.83 -40.73 23.53
N ASN A 619 22.11 -39.76 22.96
CA ASN A 619 21.83 -39.68 21.52
C ASN A 619 22.87 -38.85 20.76
N GLN A 620 23.94 -38.40 21.44
CA GLN A 620 25.04 -37.67 20.83
C GLN A 620 26.23 -38.60 20.66
N VAL A 621 26.71 -38.72 19.42
CA VAL A 621 27.74 -39.68 19.02
C VAL A 621 28.79 -38.93 18.20
N MET A 622 30.06 -39.17 18.49
CA MET A 622 31.14 -38.83 17.56
C MET A 622 31.23 -39.91 16.50
N LEU A 623 31.11 -39.51 15.23
CA LEU A 623 31.27 -40.43 14.10
C LEU A 623 32.74 -40.85 14.04
N ASN A 624 33.04 -42.11 14.37
CA ASN A 624 34.38 -42.65 14.30
C ASN A 624 34.77 -43.05 12.85
N ASP A 625 36.04 -43.37 12.63
CA ASP A 625 36.57 -43.74 11.30
C ASP A 625 35.82 -44.91 10.63
N ALA A 626 35.27 -45.85 11.42
CA ALA A 626 34.50 -46.98 10.90
C ALA A 626 33.11 -46.55 10.42
N MET A 627 32.44 -45.65 11.15
CA MET A 627 31.17 -45.05 10.73
C MET A 627 31.36 -44.15 9.51
N ALA A 628 32.46 -43.40 9.46
CA ALA A 628 32.80 -42.54 8.34
C ALA A 628 32.95 -43.33 7.02
N LYS A 629 33.57 -44.52 7.06
CA LYS A 629 33.69 -45.42 5.89
C LYS A 629 32.34 -45.95 5.39
N ASN A 630 31.32 -45.98 6.24
CA ASN A 630 29.98 -46.50 5.94
C ASN A 630 28.94 -45.39 5.71
N LEU A 631 29.39 -44.16 5.46
CA LEU A 631 28.53 -43.02 5.16
C LEU A 631 27.87 -43.16 3.79
N ILE A 632 26.57 -42.85 3.75
CA ILE A 632 25.76 -42.78 2.55
C ILE A 632 25.25 -41.35 2.41
N SER A 633 25.51 -40.74 1.24
CA SER A 633 24.97 -39.42 0.91
C SER A 633 23.46 -39.48 0.74
N ILE A 634 22.73 -38.53 1.33
CA ILE A 634 21.29 -38.43 1.19
C ILE A 634 20.98 -37.48 0.01
N PRO A 635 20.37 -37.96 -1.08
CA PRO A 635 20.00 -37.07 -2.18
C PRO A 635 18.86 -36.14 -1.74
N LEU A 636 18.91 -34.89 -2.21
CA LEU A 636 17.78 -33.98 -2.09
C LEU A 636 16.63 -34.50 -2.94
N MET A 637 15.48 -34.74 -2.32
CA MET A 637 14.28 -35.26 -2.97
C MET A 637 13.14 -34.26 -2.85
N HIS A 638 12.36 -34.11 -3.91
CA HIS A 638 11.09 -33.42 -3.81
C HIS A 638 10.07 -34.37 -3.15
N VAL A 639 9.83 -34.18 -1.86
CA VAL A 639 8.76 -34.87 -1.15
C VAL A 639 7.50 -34.01 -1.25
N PRO A 640 6.40 -34.49 -1.86
CA PRO A 640 5.13 -33.79 -1.80
C PRO A 640 4.72 -33.71 -0.33
N MET A 641 4.43 -32.50 0.17
CA MET A 641 3.91 -32.37 1.53
C MET A 641 2.64 -33.22 1.66
N ALA A 642 2.58 -34.05 2.70
CA ALA A 642 1.28 -34.54 3.15
C ALA A 642 0.46 -33.32 3.56
N GLN A 643 -0.83 -33.28 3.21
CA GLN A 643 -1.74 -32.19 3.60
C GLN A 643 -1.93 -32.06 5.13
N ASP A 644 -1.34 -32.97 5.92
CA ASP A 644 -1.45 -33.02 7.38
C ASP A 644 -0.17 -32.54 8.07
N GLU A 645 -0.04 -31.22 8.23
CA GLU A 645 1.04 -30.56 8.98
C GLU A 645 1.11 -31.06 10.43
N LYS A 646 -0.03 -31.43 11.04
CA LYS A 646 -0.08 -31.94 12.42
C LYS A 646 0.54 -33.32 12.51
N ALA A 647 0.34 -34.19 11.53
CA ALA A 647 1.00 -35.49 11.48
C ALA A 647 2.52 -35.36 11.37
N ILE A 648 3.01 -34.42 10.56
CA ILE A 648 4.45 -34.14 10.41
C ILE A 648 5.01 -33.60 11.74
N ALA A 649 4.34 -32.62 12.37
CA ALA A 649 4.76 -32.08 13.67
C ALA A 649 4.79 -33.17 14.75
N LYS A 650 3.78 -34.04 14.81
CA LYS A 650 3.75 -35.17 15.76
C LYS A 650 4.89 -36.16 15.51
N MET A 651 5.19 -36.47 14.25
CA MET A 651 6.33 -37.31 13.88
C MET A 651 7.64 -36.65 14.31
N PHE A 652 7.82 -35.36 14.01
CA PHE A 652 9.00 -34.58 14.38
C PHE A 652 9.25 -34.63 15.89
N LEU A 653 8.25 -34.29 16.71
CA LEU A 653 8.33 -34.29 18.17
C LEU A 653 8.52 -35.69 18.79
N SER A 654 8.19 -36.76 18.05
CA SER A 654 8.40 -38.14 18.51
C SER A 654 9.86 -38.61 18.42
N LEU A 655 10.69 -37.93 17.62
CA LEU A 655 12.10 -38.28 17.47
C LEU A 655 12.86 -38.03 18.77
N LEU A 656 13.84 -38.89 19.05
CA LEU A 656 14.59 -38.88 20.31
C LEU A 656 15.11 -37.51 20.76
N PRO A 657 15.70 -36.66 19.89
CA PRO A 657 16.23 -35.36 20.31
C PRO A 657 15.17 -34.33 20.67
N PHE A 658 13.91 -34.54 20.29
CA PHE A 658 12.82 -33.57 20.41
C PHE A 658 11.74 -34.00 21.41
N LYS A 659 11.93 -35.12 22.12
CA LYS A 659 10.96 -35.64 23.11
C LYS A 659 10.64 -34.66 24.24
N HIS A 660 11.57 -33.75 24.54
CA HIS A 660 11.39 -32.70 25.54
C HIS A 660 10.83 -31.40 24.97
N ASN A 661 10.30 -31.41 23.74
CA ASN A 661 9.70 -30.23 23.12
C ASN A 661 10.70 -29.07 22.95
N VAL A 662 11.99 -29.36 22.79
CA VAL A 662 13.05 -28.37 22.58
C VAL A 662 13.89 -28.71 21.36
N ILE A 663 14.39 -27.68 20.67
CA ILE A 663 15.35 -27.80 19.57
C ILE A 663 16.51 -26.83 19.80
N GLY A 664 17.75 -27.29 19.59
CA GLY A 664 18.93 -26.43 19.65
C GLY A 664 18.98 -25.49 18.45
N GLU A 665 19.46 -24.26 18.68
CA GLU A 665 19.59 -23.24 17.64
C GLU A 665 20.39 -23.70 16.41
N THR A 666 21.47 -24.47 16.60
CA THR A 666 22.27 -24.98 15.48
C THR A 666 21.49 -26.01 14.68
N PHE A 667 20.71 -26.87 15.35
CA PHE A 667 19.84 -27.81 14.66
C PHE A 667 18.78 -27.06 13.84
N PHE A 668 18.14 -26.06 14.44
CA PHE A 668 17.09 -25.27 13.79
C PHE A 668 17.60 -24.53 12.55
N ARG A 669 18.81 -23.96 12.62
CA ARG A 669 19.43 -23.21 11.52
C ARG A 669 19.98 -24.14 10.44
N LYS A 670 20.83 -25.10 10.80
CA LYS A 670 21.54 -25.95 9.82
C LYS A 670 20.67 -27.08 9.26
N GLY A 671 19.61 -27.47 9.95
CA GLY A 671 18.67 -28.50 9.50
C GLY A 671 17.84 -28.17 8.26
N VAL A 672 17.97 -26.96 7.72
CA VAL A 672 17.39 -26.58 6.41
C VAL A 672 18.20 -27.10 5.23
N ASP A 673 19.47 -27.50 5.45
CA ASP A 673 20.33 -28.10 4.45
C ASP A 673 20.42 -29.63 4.65
N ILE A 674 20.15 -30.37 3.58
CA ILE A 674 20.21 -31.83 3.56
C ILE A 674 21.61 -32.36 3.88
N ASN A 675 22.66 -31.59 3.61
CA ASN A 675 24.05 -32.02 3.80
C ASN A 675 24.42 -32.27 5.27
N HIS A 676 23.68 -31.68 6.21
CA HIS A 676 23.87 -31.90 7.64
C HIS A 676 23.27 -33.22 8.13
N PHE A 677 22.42 -33.87 7.33
CA PHE A 677 21.89 -35.19 7.60
C PHE A 677 22.82 -36.26 7.01
N LYS A 678 23.21 -37.23 7.83
CA LYS A 678 24.11 -38.33 7.44
C LYS A 678 23.42 -39.67 7.68
N LEU A 679 23.57 -40.58 6.73
CA LEU A 679 23.09 -41.94 6.87
C LEU A 679 24.29 -42.88 7.01
N VAL A 680 24.30 -43.71 8.05
CA VAL A 680 25.37 -44.68 8.30
C VAL A 680 24.79 -46.09 8.23
N LYS A 681 25.36 -46.94 7.38
CA LYS A 681 24.97 -48.35 7.34
C LYS A 681 25.67 -49.11 8.48
N ARG A 682 24.91 -49.81 9.32
CA ARG A 682 25.48 -50.72 10.32
C ARG A 682 26.02 -51.98 9.65
N GLU A 683 27.27 -52.31 9.93
CA GLU A 683 27.96 -53.48 9.34
C GLU A 683 27.31 -54.82 9.69
N ARG A 684 26.64 -54.92 10.85
CA ARG A 684 26.14 -56.21 11.38
C ARG A 684 24.71 -56.57 10.95
N ASP A 685 23.82 -55.59 10.77
CA ASP A 685 22.36 -55.86 10.72
C ASP A 685 21.61 -55.26 9.50
N SER A 686 22.29 -54.79 8.46
CA SER A 686 21.66 -54.11 7.29
C SER A 686 20.67 -52.98 7.67
N GLN A 687 20.84 -52.38 8.85
CA GLN A 687 20.10 -51.20 9.30
C GLN A 687 20.86 -49.93 8.94
N TYR A 688 20.12 -48.85 8.72
CA TYR A 688 20.62 -47.53 8.39
C TYR A 688 20.24 -46.56 9.51
N ASP A 689 21.25 -45.94 10.11
CA ASP A 689 21.11 -44.95 11.17
C ASP A 689 21.18 -43.55 10.59
N LEU A 690 20.18 -42.73 10.92
CA LEU A 690 20.11 -41.33 10.52
C LEU A 690 20.66 -40.45 11.64
N PHE A 691 21.65 -39.63 11.29
CA PHE A 691 22.29 -38.66 12.17
C PHE A 691 22.15 -37.24 11.62
N PHE A 692 22.21 -36.26 12.52
CA PHE A 692 22.34 -34.84 12.22
C PHE A 692 23.66 -34.31 12.79
N THR A 693 24.44 -33.58 12.00
CA THR A 693 25.75 -33.06 12.43
C THR A 693 25.60 -31.71 13.13
N LEU A 694 25.97 -31.63 14.41
CA LEU A 694 25.99 -30.40 15.20
C LEU A 694 27.37 -29.74 15.08
N GLN A 695 27.67 -29.16 13.92
CA GLN A 695 28.95 -28.48 13.66
C GLN A 695 29.00 -27.11 14.35
N GLN A 696 30.01 -26.88 15.21
CA GLN A 696 30.22 -25.60 15.91
C GLN A 696 31.09 -24.58 15.14
N GLY A 697 31.64 -24.92 13.95
CA GLY A 697 32.52 -24.05 13.14
C GLY A 697 32.03 -23.78 11.70
N ARG A 698 32.67 -22.79 11.03
CA ARG A 698 32.32 -22.26 9.68
C ARG A 698 32.39 -23.30 8.55
N ASP A 699 31.54 -23.08 7.54
CA ASP A 699 31.40 -23.88 6.31
C ASP A 699 32.74 -24.20 5.65
N LEU A 700 33.05 -25.49 5.56
CA LEU A 700 34.18 -26.02 4.78
C LEU A 700 33.72 -27.16 3.88
N ASN A 701 34.39 -27.28 2.75
CA ASN A 701 34.06 -28.22 1.67
C ASN A 701 34.13 -29.69 2.12
N ALA A 702 33.48 -30.57 1.35
CA ALA A 702 33.32 -32.00 1.65
C ALA A 702 34.63 -32.78 1.93
N GLN A 703 35.79 -32.25 1.55
CA GLN A 703 37.10 -32.86 1.75
C GLN A 703 37.79 -32.48 3.07
N ASP A 704 37.38 -31.40 3.74
CA ASP A 704 37.99 -30.91 4.99
C ASP A 704 37.31 -31.46 6.27
N LEU A 705 36.19 -32.18 6.12
CA LEU A 705 35.35 -32.78 7.17
C LEU A 705 36.03 -33.85 8.05
N ILE A 706 37.23 -34.30 7.70
CA ILE A 706 37.88 -35.45 8.36
C ILE A 706 38.66 -35.02 9.62
N SER A 707 38.79 -33.71 9.90
CA SER A 707 39.74 -33.20 10.90
C SER A 707 39.17 -32.56 12.18
N HIS A 708 37.84 -32.49 12.37
CA HIS A 708 37.24 -31.90 13.58
C HIS A 708 36.24 -32.82 14.31
N GLN A 709 36.28 -32.77 15.64
CA GLN A 709 35.49 -33.53 16.61
C GLN A 709 34.00 -33.11 16.60
N ASP A 710 33.32 -33.24 15.47
CA ASP A 710 31.92 -32.81 15.34
C ASP A 710 30.96 -33.80 16.00
N MET A 711 30.19 -33.31 16.98
CA MET A 711 29.14 -34.09 17.64
C MET A 711 27.97 -34.31 16.69
N SER A 712 27.49 -35.54 16.57
CA SER A 712 26.30 -35.87 15.78
C SER A 712 25.15 -36.34 16.66
N CYS A 713 23.93 -35.93 16.33
CA CYS A 713 22.72 -36.32 17.03
C CYS A 713 22.00 -37.45 16.27
N TYR A 714 21.74 -38.57 16.95
CA TYR A 714 21.00 -39.70 16.41
C TYR A 714 19.50 -39.40 16.34
N LEU A 715 18.92 -39.54 15.14
CA LEU A 715 17.52 -39.24 14.87
C LEU A 715 16.64 -40.49 14.82
N GLY A 716 17.16 -41.60 14.30
CA GLY A 716 16.40 -42.84 14.15
C GLY A 716 17.07 -43.87 13.25
N SER A 717 16.45 -45.04 13.14
CA SER A 717 16.94 -46.17 12.32
C SER A 717 15.88 -46.65 11.33
N SER A 718 16.31 -47.19 10.19
CA SER A 718 15.43 -47.93 9.29
C SER A 718 16.15 -49.12 8.65
N ALA A 719 15.42 -50.20 8.37
CA ALA A 719 15.93 -51.29 7.52
C ALA A 719 15.91 -50.92 6.02
N ASP A 720 15.23 -49.83 5.65
CA ASP A 720 15.07 -49.38 4.27
C ASP A 720 15.69 -47.99 4.08
N VAL A 721 16.74 -47.93 3.25
CA VAL A 721 17.46 -46.69 2.90
C VAL A 721 16.53 -45.63 2.32
N THR A 722 15.50 -46.03 1.56
CA THR A 722 14.56 -45.11 0.92
C THR A 722 13.68 -44.42 1.97
N LYS A 723 13.25 -45.17 3.00
CA LYS A 723 12.47 -44.61 4.11
C LYS A 723 13.30 -43.65 4.95
N ALA A 724 14.56 -43.97 5.22
CA ALA A 724 15.46 -43.09 5.95
C ALA A 724 15.76 -41.79 5.17
N ASN A 725 16.04 -41.90 3.86
CA ASN A 725 16.22 -40.76 2.97
C ASN A 725 14.97 -39.86 2.93
N ARG A 726 13.78 -40.49 2.87
CA ARG A 726 12.51 -39.76 2.88
C ARG A 726 12.29 -39.03 4.20
N LEU A 727 12.60 -39.67 5.33
CA LEU A 727 12.52 -39.03 6.64
C LEU A 727 13.41 -37.79 6.72
N ALA A 728 14.69 -37.89 6.32
CA ALA A 728 15.61 -36.75 6.32
C ALA A 728 15.08 -35.57 5.48
N ASN A 729 14.54 -35.85 4.29
CA ASN A 729 13.96 -34.81 3.43
C ASN A 729 12.66 -34.21 4.03
N ILE A 730 11.83 -35.00 4.71
CA ILE A 730 10.65 -34.48 5.43
C ILE A 730 11.09 -33.56 6.59
N LEU A 731 12.09 -33.97 7.37
CA LEU A 731 12.62 -33.16 8.48
C LEU A 731 13.19 -31.83 7.97
N ARG A 732 14.00 -31.89 6.90
CA ARG A 732 14.51 -30.70 6.24
C ARG A 732 13.39 -29.78 5.78
N GLN A 733 12.39 -30.29 5.05
CA GLN A 733 11.27 -29.49 4.56
C GLN A 733 10.47 -28.86 5.72
N HIS A 734 10.26 -29.60 6.81
CA HIS A 734 9.61 -29.08 8.02
C HIS A 734 10.41 -27.94 8.66
N LEU A 735 11.73 -28.07 8.75
CA LEU A 735 12.60 -27.02 9.29
C LEU A 735 12.66 -25.79 8.37
N VAL A 736 12.69 -25.97 7.05
CA VAL A 736 12.54 -24.87 6.08
C VAL A 736 11.22 -24.14 6.29
N PHE A 737 10.12 -24.90 6.45
CA PHE A 737 8.80 -24.34 6.74
C PHE A 737 8.78 -23.54 8.04
N LEU A 738 9.32 -24.09 9.14
CA LEU A 738 9.37 -23.40 10.43
C LEU A 738 10.23 -22.12 10.35
N ASN A 739 11.42 -22.19 9.74
CA ASN A 739 12.29 -21.03 9.54
C ASN A 739 11.55 -19.92 8.77
N ARG A 740 10.97 -20.24 7.60
CA ARG A 740 10.24 -19.27 6.78
C ARG A 740 9.00 -18.69 7.47
N SER A 741 8.32 -19.49 8.28
CA SER A 741 7.11 -19.04 9.00
C SER A 741 7.43 -18.01 10.08
N CYS A 742 8.65 -18.05 10.60
CA CYS A 742 9.13 -17.11 11.61
C CYS A 742 9.75 -15.85 11.02
N GLU A 743 10.00 -15.83 9.70
CA GLU A 743 10.63 -14.72 8.99
C GLU A 743 9.62 -13.66 8.59
N GLY A 744 9.54 -12.65 9.45
CA GLY A 744 8.70 -11.48 9.27
C GLY A 744 9.32 -10.22 9.85
N ILE A 745 8.58 -9.13 9.73
CA ILE A 745 9.03 -7.80 10.14
C ILE A 745 7.96 -7.19 11.06
N TYR A 746 8.38 -6.58 12.16
CA TYR A 746 7.52 -5.66 12.90
C TYR A 746 8.03 -4.24 12.73
N VAL A 747 7.12 -3.30 12.50
CA VAL A 747 7.42 -1.86 12.51
C VAL A 747 6.68 -1.25 13.68
N VAL A 748 7.43 -0.70 14.64
CA VAL A 748 6.88 -0.06 15.83
C VAL A 748 7.17 1.43 15.75
N GLU A 749 6.10 2.22 15.75
CA GLU A 749 6.17 3.68 15.75
C GLU A 749 6.27 4.17 17.18
N HIS A 750 7.36 4.86 17.51
CA HIS A 750 7.57 5.30 18.89
C HIS A 750 6.53 6.34 19.30
N LEU A 751 6.13 7.23 18.37
CA LEU A 751 5.11 8.25 18.60
C LEU A 751 3.79 7.67 19.16
N LEU A 752 3.40 6.46 18.76
CA LEU A 752 2.18 5.80 19.25
C LEU A 752 2.32 5.25 20.69
N LEU A 753 3.54 5.18 21.22
CA LEU A 753 3.85 4.75 22.59
C LEU A 753 4.01 5.93 23.56
N ARG A 754 3.78 7.17 23.11
CA ARG A 754 3.94 8.38 23.92
C ARG A 754 2.98 8.37 25.13
N PRO A 755 3.38 8.96 26.27
CA PRO A 755 2.46 9.28 27.35
C PRO A 755 1.42 10.32 26.88
N GLU A 756 0.13 10.03 27.01
CA GLU A 756 -0.93 11.01 26.78
C GLU A 756 -1.20 11.79 28.07
N ALA A 757 -1.16 13.13 28.01
CA ALA A 757 -1.39 13.98 29.17
C ALA A 757 -2.80 13.75 29.74
N ARG A 758 -2.91 13.59 31.07
CA ARG A 758 -4.20 13.51 31.75
C ARG A 758 -4.97 14.80 31.46
N ALA A 759 -6.18 14.67 30.90
CA ALA A 759 -7.20 15.69 31.03
C ALA A 759 -7.52 15.84 32.54
N GLN A 760 -6.80 16.70 33.24
CA GLN A 760 -7.19 17.11 34.57
C GLN A 760 -8.46 17.94 34.39
N SER A 761 -9.58 17.40 34.87
CA SER A 761 -10.80 18.16 35.08
C SER A 761 -10.46 19.39 35.94
N GLU A 762 -10.64 20.57 35.36
CA GLU A 762 -10.58 21.84 36.07
C GLU A 762 -11.57 21.84 37.23
N THR A 763 -11.07 21.49 38.41
CA THR A 763 -11.66 21.85 39.70
C THR A 763 -10.52 22.27 40.63
N SER A 764 -9.90 23.41 40.33
CA SER A 764 -9.23 24.20 41.35
C SER A 764 -9.83 25.60 41.34
N ALA A 765 -10.79 25.76 42.24
CA ALA A 765 -11.37 27.03 42.60
C ALA A 765 -10.28 27.98 43.12
N THR A 766 -10.31 29.21 42.61
CA THR A 766 -10.03 30.46 43.32
C THR A 766 -8.99 30.42 44.45
N HIS A 767 -7.82 31.01 44.20
CA HIS A 767 -7.21 31.88 45.20
C HIS A 767 -6.53 33.07 44.54
N ASN A 768 -7.23 34.21 44.58
CA ASN A 768 -6.60 35.52 44.64
C ASN A 768 -5.74 35.59 45.92
N PRO A 769 -4.62 36.32 45.87
CA PRO A 769 -4.69 37.65 46.47
C PRO A 769 -4.02 38.73 45.60
N ALA A 770 -4.74 39.84 45.44
CA ALA A 770 -4.15 41.12 45.09
C ALA A 770 -3.45 41.71 46.32
N SER A 771 -2.27 42.30 46.15
CA SER A 771 -2.00 43.69 46.57
C SER A 771 -0.56 44.11 46.23
N ALA A 772 -0.48 45.30 45.61
CA ALA A 772 0.56 46.34 45.75
C ALA A 772 2.02 45.98 45.36
N THR A 773 2.81 46.78 44.66
CA THR A 773 2.76 48.16 44.16
C THR A 773 4.01 48.35 43.28
N ASP A 774 3.94 49.32 42.36
CA ASP A 774 5.06 50.09 41.82
C ASP A 774 5.99 49.48 40.74
N ASN A 775 5.67 49.90 39.52
CA ASN A 775 6.58 50.30 38.43
C ASN A 775 7.59 51.38 38.90
N PRO A 776 8.61 51.80 38.10
CA PRO A 776 9.11 51.24 36.83
C PRO A 776 10.65 51.27 36.69
N ALA A 777 11.14 50.79 35.55
CA ALA A 777 12.06 51.48 34.63
C ALA A 777 13.41 50.83 34.29
N SER A 778 13.62 50.77 32.97
CA SER A 778 14.87 50.94 32.19
C SER A 778 15.96 49.86 32.32
N ALA A 779 16.17 49.11 31.24
CA ALA A 779 17.24 49.35 30.23
C ALA A 779 18.53 48.63 30.67
N SER A 780 18.92 47.52 30.06
CA SER A 780 19.53 47.37 28.72
C SER A 780 20.95 46.85 28.93
N GLU A 781 21.43 46.07 27.97
CA GLU A 781 22.86 45.79 27.70
C GLU A 781 23.52 44.63 28.50
N ASN A 782 23.51 43.46 27.86
CA ASN A 782 24.72 42.64 27.63
C ASN A 782 25.85 43.53 27.03
N PRO A 783 27.17 43.19 27.07
CA PRO A 783 27.68 41.82 27.02
C PRO A 783 29.06 41.54 27.70
N THR A 784 29.43 40.24 27.71
CA THR A 784 30.78 39.67 27.55
C THR A 784 31.98 40.21 28.34
N SER A 785 32.64 39.35 29.11
CA SER A 785 33.94 38.73 28.74
C SER A 785 34.54 37.93 29.90
N ALA A 786 35.09 36.77 29.55
CA ALA A 786 35.92 35.85 30.36
C ALA A 786 37.24 36.55 30.80
N PRO A 787 38.21 35.93 31.54
CA PRO A 787 38.35 34.51 31.90
C PRO A 787 39.01 34.22 33.28
N ASP A 788 39.31 32.93 33.49
CA ASP A 788 40.49 32.38 34.16
C ASP A 788 40.50 31.96 35.65
N CYS A 789 40.79 30.65 35.76
CA CYS A 789 41.79 30.02 36.63
C CYS A 789 41.39 29.49 38.03
N GLN A 790 41.38 28.16 38.07
CA GLN A 790 42.18 27.30 38.95
C GLN A 790 41.79 27.18 40.43
N SER A 791 41.16 26.03 40.71
CA SER A 791 41.47 25.06 41.77
C SER A 791 41.66 25.58 43.21
N ALA A 792 40.71 25.22 44.09
CA ALA A 792 40.97 24.34 45.22
C ALA A 792 39.67 24.02 46.00
N ALA A 793 39.54 22.73 46.34
CA ALA A 793 38.89 22.18 47.53
C ALA A 793 37.36 22.27 47.71
N GLU A 794 36.76 21.08 47.54
CA GLU A 794 35.95 20.39 48.55
C GLU A 794 34.56 20.92 48.95
N ASN A 795 33.60 20.06 48.59
CA ASN A 795 32.41 19.63 49.32
C ASN A 795 31.08 20.37 49.11
N GLN A 796 30.11 19.53 48.72
CA GLN A 796 28.65 19.66 48.82
C GLN A 796 27.94 20.52 47.77
N HIS A 797 27.38 19.86 46.75
CA HIS A 797 25.93 19.69 46.59
C HIS A 797 25.64 18.91 45.30
N GLY A 798 24.68 17.99 45.38
CA GLY A 798 24.16 17.28 44.22
C GLY A 798 23.56 18.27 43.23
N ALA A 799 24.22 18.40 42.09
CA ALA A 799 23.63 18.88 40.86
C ALA A 799 23.94 17.79 39.83
N GLN A 800 22.97 16.90 39.66
CA GLN A 800 22.94 15.92 38.59
C GLN A 800 22.99 16.71 37.28
N GLU A 801 24.07 16.54 36.54
CA GLU A 801 24.23 17.07 35.18
C GLU A 801 23.00 16.65 34.37
N CYS A 802 22.19 17.62 33.96
CA CYS A 802 21.15 17.43 32.96
C CYS A 802 21.81 17.14 31.61
N ALA A 803 22.17 15.87 31.38
CA ALA A 803 22.19 15.34 30.03
C ALA A 803 20.75 15.39 29.53
N ALA A 804 20.47 16.23 28.53
CA ALA A 804 19.18 16.24 27.86
C ALA A 804 18.91 14.82 27.34
N GLU A 805 17.94 14.12 27.94
CA GLU A 805 17.52 12.80 27.45
C GLU A 805 17.10 12.96 25.99
N GLU A 806 17.74 12.20 25.07
CA GLU A 806 17.34 12.20 23.67
C GLU A 806 15.85 11.86 23.55
N ASP A 807 15.11 12.66 22.77
CA ASP A 807 13.70 12.40 22.47
C ASP A 807 13.55 11.03 21.76
N PHE A 808 12.92 10.09 22.47
CA PHE A 808 12.68 8.72 22.02
C PHE A 808 11.50 8.61 21.04
N TYR A 809 10.60 9.59 21.00
CA TYR A 809 9.28 9.45 20.37
C TYR A 809 9.19 10.04 18.98
N SER A 810 9.67 11.28 18.80
CA SER A 810 9.49 12.03 17.56
C SER A 810 10.23 11.39 16.40
N PHE A 811 9.49 11.03 15.34
CA PHE A 811 10.04 10.50 14.08
C PHE A 811 11.05 9.35 14.25
N ARG A 812 10.84 8.48 15.25
CA ARG A 812 11.66 7.27 15.46
C ARG A 812 10.82 6.00 15.27
N LEU A 813 11.45 5.00 14.64
CA LEU A 813 10.86 3.67 14.43
C LEU A 813 11.79 2.58 14.94
N SER A 814 11.22 1.52 15.51
CA SER A 814 11.89 0.24 15.71
C SER A 814 11.43 -0.75 14.64
N VAL A 815 12.37 -1.27 13.86
CA VAL A 815 12.14 -2.36 12.90
C VAL A 815 12.70 -3.64 13.49
N ILE A 816 11.83 -4.57 13.85
CA ILE A 816 12.20 -5.78 14.58
C ILE A 816 12.17 -6.99 13.64
N PHE A 817 13.27 -7.72 13.65
CA PHE A 817 13.51 -8.93 12.87
C PHE A 817 13.80 -10.13 13.78
N PRO A 818 13.45 -11.36 13.36
CA PRO A 818 13.95 -12.56 13.99
C PRO A 818 15.46 -12.70 13.72
N GLY A 819 16.27 -12.81 14.76
CA GLY A 819 17.73 -12.98 14.68
C GLY A 819 18.19 -14.45 14.62
N PHE A 820 17.28 -15.42 14.68
CA PHE A 820 17.62 -16.82 14.94
C PHE A 820 17.36 -17.80 13.78
N SER A 821 16.65 -17.41 12.72
CA SER A 821 16.44 -18.27 11.54
C SER A 821 17.74 -18.48 10.77
N ALA A 822 17.80 -19.51 9.91
CA ALA A 822 18.99 -19.81 9.11
C ALA A 822 19.48 -18.59 8.31
N ARG A 823 18.56 -17.88 7.64
CA ARG A 823 18.86 -16.69 6.85
C ARG A 823 19.10 -15.44 7.72
N CYS A 824 18.28 -15.21 8.73
CA CYS A 824 18.36 -13.98 9.51
C CYS A 824 19.44 -13.99 10.60
N ALA A 825 20.03 -15.16 10.89
CA ALA A 825 21.23 -15.27 11.71
C ALA A 825 22.51 -14.84 10.96
N ASP A 826 22.49 -14.80 9.62
CA ASP A 826 23.65 -14.42 8.81
C ASP A 826 23.94 -12.91 8.90
N ALA A 827 25.16 -12.55 9.31
CA ALA A 827 25.56 -11.15 9.49
C ALA A 827 25.57 -10.35 8.17
N GLY A 828 25.87 -10.99 7.04
CA GLY A 828 25.83 -10.37 5.73
C GLY A 828 24.40 -10.02 5.31
N PHE A 829 23.46 -10.93 5.53
CA PHE A 829 22.04 -10.68 5.30
C PHE A 829 21.54 -9.54 6.18
N ARG A 830 21.89 -9.53 7.47
CA ARG A 830 21.49 -8.48 8.41
C ARG A 830 21.92 -7.09 7.95
N ARG A 831 23.19 -6.95 7.53
CA ARG A 831 23.74 -5.68 7.03
C ARG A 831 22.97 -5.17 5.81
N ARG A 832 22.75 -6.04 4.82
CA ARG A 832 22.00 -5.68 3.61
C ARG A 832 20.53 -5.36 3.89
N ALA A 833 19.91 -6.10 4.80
CA ALA A 833 18.54 -5.82 5.22
C ALA A 833 18.41 -4.44 5.88
N GLN A 834 19.37 -4.05 6.73
CA GLN A 834 19.42 -2.71 7.32
C GLN A 834 19.65 -1.61 6.28
N GLU A 835 20.48 -1.84 5.25
CA GLU A 835 20.63 -0.92 4.11
C GLU A 835 19.30 -0.71 3.38
N ILE A 836 18.56 -1.80 3.13
CA ILE A 836 17.22 -1.73 2.50
C ILE A 836 16.22 -0.99 3.38
N VAL A 837 16.24 -1.22 4.71
CA VAL A 837 15.40 -0.48 5.66
C VAL A 837 15.67 1.01 5.56
N ARG A 838 16.93 1.44 5.58
CA ARG A 838 17.31 2.85 5.46
C ARG A 838 16.91 3.44 4.10
N ALA A 839 17.09 2.69 3.01
CA ALA A 839 16.77 3.15 1.66
C ALA A 839 15.26 3.30 1.41
N GLN A 840 14.42 2.50 2.06
CA GLN A 840 12.96 2.53 1.89
C GLN A 840 12.26 3.44 2.93
N CYS A 841 12.94 3.83 4.02
CA CYS A 841 12.34 4.62 5.08
C CYS A 841 12.16 6.09 4.65
N PRO A 842 11.05 6.75 5.02
CA PRO A 842 10.91 8.19 4.80
C PRO A 842 12.09 8.97 5.41
N ALA A 843 12.67 9.91 4.65
CA ALA A 843 13.94 10.55 5.00
C ALA A 843 13.93 11.33 6.33
N HIS A 844 12.76 11.77 6.79
CA HIS A 844 12.60 12.51 8.05
C HIS A 844 12.42 11.58 9.27
N ILE A 845 12.34 10.26 9.04
CA ILE A 845 12.14 9.25 10.08
C ILE A 845 13.44 8.48 10.29
N TYR A 846 13.80 8.24 11.55
CA TYR A 846 14.96 7.45 11.94
C TYR A 846 14.56 6.00 12.27
N PRO A 847 14.89 5.01 11.41
CA PRO A 847 14.65 3.61 11.70
C PRO A 847 15.83 2.97 12.46
N GLN A 848 15.53 2.26 13.54
CA GLN A 848 16.48 1.43 14.27
C GLN A 848 16.11 -0.05 14.13
N CYS A 849 17.06 -0.88 13.72
CA CYS A 849 16.83 -2.31 13.49
C CYS A 849 17.25 -3.16 14.69
N TYR A 850 16.40 -4.09 15.11
CA TYR A 850 16.69 -5.05 16.17
C TYR A 850 16.59 -6.48 15.65
N TRP A 851 17.58 -7.31 15.96
CA TRP A 851 17.62 -8.73 15.59
C TRP A 851 17.48 -9.58 16.85
N LEU A 852 16.24 -9.97 17.17
CA LEU A 852 15.94 -10.62 18.46
C LEU A 852 16.10 -12.14 18.37
N ASP A 853 16.67 -12.76 19.41
CA ASP A 853 16.60 -14.22 19.55
C ASP A 853 15.15 -14.70 19.75
N PHE A 854 14.97 -16.01 19.82
CA PHE A 854 13.65 -16.63 19.93
C PHE A 854 12.89 -16.19 21.20
N ALA A 855 13.58 -16.10 22.34
CA ALA A 855 12.97 -15.76 23.62
C ALA A 855 12.53 -14.29 23.65
N ASN A 856 13.43 -13.38 23.26
CA ASN A 856 13.17 -11.95 23.20
C ASN A 856 12.07 -11.61 22.18
N LEU A 857 12.04 -12.30 21.02
CA LEU A 857 10.97 -12.10 20.04
C LEU A 857 9.61 -12.60 20.56
N CYS A 858 9.58 -13.72 21.29
CA CYS A 858 8.36 -14.22 21.91
C CYS A 858 7.79 -13.27 22.97
N GLU A 859 8.66 -12.69 23.80
CA GLU A 859 8.29 -11.68 24.80
C GLU A 859 7.78 -10.41 24.11
N PHE A 860 8.53 -9.89 23.12
CA PHE A 860 8.13 -8.73 22.34
C PHE A 860 6.75 -8.93 21.68
N GLU A 861 6.54 -10.04 20.96
CA GLU A 861 5.26 -10.32 20.32
C GLU A 861 4.11 -10.31 21.34
N GLN A 862 4.29 -10.94 22.49
CA GLN A 862 3.26 -10.97 23.52
C GLN A 862 2.88 -9.56 24.01
N THR A 863 3.87 -8.74 24.36
CA THR A 863 3.63 -7.38 24.85
C THR A 863 3.08 -6.48 23.73
N TYR A 864 3.56 -6.63 22.51
CA TYR A 864 3.12 -5.83 21.37
C TYR A 864 1.66 -6.10 21.00
N MET A 865 1.27 -7.37 20.99
CA MET A 865 -0.11 -7.79 20.75
C MET A 865 -1.06 -7.26 21.82
N GLN A 866 -0.65 -7.33 23.08
CA GLN A 866 -1.44 -6.79 24.19
C GLN A 866 -1.65 -5.27 24.04
N TRP A 867 -0.58 -4.53 23.75
CA TRP A 867 -0.67 -3.08 23.52
C TRP A 867 -1.60 -2.75 22.35
N GLN A 868 -1.45 -3.45 21.21
CA GLN A 868 -2.29 -3.21 20.04
C GLN A 868 -3.78 -3.41 20.33
N GLU A 869 -4.14 -4.48 21.05
CA GLU A 869 -5.54 -4.74 21.41
C GLU A 869 -6.10 -3.63 22.31
N LEU A 870 -5.31 -3.14 23.27
CA LEU A 870 -5.69 -2.05 24.16
C LEU A 870 -5.78 -0.70 23.44
N ARG A 871 -4.85 -0.39 22.52
CA ARG A 871 -4.82 0.88 21.77
C ARG A 871 -5.99 1.03 20.82
N ARG A 872 -6.56 -0.08 20.35
CA ARG A 872 -7.71 -0.11 19.43
C ARG A 872 -9.02 0.38 20.06
N ALA A 873 -9.17 0.30 21.39
CA ALA A 873 -10.47 0.46 22.04
C ALA A 873 -11.10 1.86 21.92
N SER A 874 -10.29 2.92 21.98
CA SER A 874 -10.75 4.32 21.96
C SER A 874 -9.71 5.24 21.32
N HIS A 875 -10.12 6.44 20.90
CA HIS A 875 -9.21 7.49 20.44
C HIS A 875 -8.28 8.00 21.56
N GLN A 876 -8.71 7.90 22.83
CA GLN A 876 -7.89 8.16 24.02
C GLN A 876 -7.34 6.85 24.58
N ALA A 877 -6.05 6.83 24.95
CA ALA A 877 -5.45 5.67 25.60
C ALA A 877 -5.97 5.50 27.04
N SER A 878 -6.45 4.29 27.37
CA SER A 878 -6.74 3.90 28.75
C SER A 878 -5.47 3.81 29.60
N GLU A 879 -5.59 3.86 30.93
CA GLU A 879 -4.43 3.69 31.82
C GLU A 879 -3.71 2.34 31.60
N GLU A 880 -4.47 1.28 31.32
CA GLU A 880 -3.93 -0.05 30.96
C GLU A 880 -3.14 0.00 29.64
N CYS A 881 -3.65 0.71 28.64
CA CYS A 881 -2.95 0.91 27.36
C CYS A 881 -1.63 1.67 27.57
N GLN A 882 -1.64 2.74 28.37
CA GLN A 882 -0.43 3.51 28.70
C GLN A 882 0.59 2.67 29.48
N HIS A 883 0.14 1.81 30.40
CA HIS A 883 1.02 0.88 31.11
C HIS A 883 1.68 -0.12 30.14
N SER A 884 0.89 -0.71 29.23
CA SER A 884 1.39 -1.64 28.21
C SER A 884 2.35 -0.94 27.23
N ALA A 885 2.08 0.30 26.84
CA ALA A 885 3.00 1.11 26.03
C ALA A 885 4.34 1.35 26.75
N LYS A 886 4.31 1.66 28.06
CA LYS A 886 5.52 1.82 28.87
C LYS A 886 6.35 0.52 28.97
N GLN A 887 5.70 -0.63 29.07
CA GLN A 887 6.38 -1.94 29.02
C GLN A 887 7.11 -2.14 27.68
N LEU A 888 6.45 -1.83 26.56
CA LEU A 888 7.08 -1.87 25.24
C LEU A 888 8.28 -0.92 25.13
N VAL A 889 8.15 0.32 25.60
CA VAL A 889 9.27 1.29 25.59
C VAL A 889 10.45 0.75 26.41
N THR A 890 10.18 0.09 27.55
CA THR A 890 11.22 -0.51 28.39
C THR A 890 11.93 -1.65 27.67
N LEU A 891 11.20 -2.53 26.98
CA LEU A 891 11.77 -3.61 26.16
C LEU A 891 12.65 -3.05 25.04
N LEU A 892 12.16 -2.06 24.28
CA LEU A 892 12.90 -1.45 23.19
C LEU A 892 14.20 -0.79 23.66
N LYS A 893 14.16 -0.04 24.77
CA LYS A 893 15.36 0.55 25.39
C LYS A 893 16.33 -0.53 25.89
N GLY A 894 15.81 -1.64 26.43
CA GLY A 894 16.60 -2.80 26.82
C GLY A 894 17.38 -3.40 25.64
N TYR A 895 16.71 -3.63 24.52
CA TYR A 895 17.35 -4.14 23.30
C TYR A 895 18.41 -3.18 22.75
N GLN A 896 18.19 -1.87 22.84
CA GLN A 896 19.17 -0.87 22.42
C GLN A 896 20.47 -0.97 23.23
N SER A 897 20.36 -1.12 24.55
CA SER A 897 21.53 -1.27 25.42
C SER A 897 22.33 -2.55 25.14
N ALA A 898 21.65 -3.66 24.81
CA ALA A 898 22.30 -4.91 24.44
C ALA A 898 23.02 -4.81 23.09
N SER A 899 22.41 -4.14 22.09
CA SER A 899 23.01 -3.97 20.76
C SER A 899 24.30 -3.14 20.76
N LEU A 900 24.40 -2.13 21.62
CA LEU A 900 25.60 -1.31 21.76
C LEU A 900 26.75 -2.07 22.44
N GLY A 901 26.44 -3.10 23.25
CA GLY A 901 27.46 -3.98 23.84
C GLY A 901 28.12 -4.90 22.82
N GLU A 902 27.36 -5.42 21.85
CA GLU A 902 27.88 -6.31 20.80
C GLU A 902 28.76 -5.60 19.76
N GLU A 903 28.53 -4.30 19.50
CA GLU A 903 29.37 -3.50 18.57
C GLU A 903 30.75 -3.12 19.15
N TYR A 904 30.95 -3.19 20.48
CA TYR A 904 32.25 -2.96 21.12
C TYR A 904 33.09 -4.24 21.27
N GLU A 905 32.50 -5.43 21.08
CA GLU A 905 33.18 -6.73 21.16
C GLU A 905 33.53 -7.35 19.80
N GLN A 906 33.12 -6.75 18.67
CA GLN A 906 33.55 -7.09 17.30
C GLN A 906 34.65 -6.14 16.80
#